data_AF-A0A4Q5TYR6-F1
#
_entry.id   AF-A0A4Q5TYR6-F1
#
_cell.length_a   1.000
_cell.length_b   1.000
_cell.length_c   1.000
_cell.angle_alpha   90.00
_cell.angle_beta   90.00
_cell.angle_gamma   90.00
#
_symmetry.space_group_name_H-M   'P 1'
#
loop_
_entity.id
_entity.type
_entity.pdbx_description
1 polymer ?
#
loop_
_entity_poly.entity_id
_entity_poly.type
_entity_poly.pdbx_seq_one_letter_code
_entity_poly.pdbx_strand_id
1 'polypeptide(L)'
;MKKIAAILTFTLGTFLCSHAQMVSNLFTPKASFSKNFDNIATASQALTLNSGRLSSLRAEAAPTLQLDLPFEAADMVLDLEKVTVTSPEFRVTEKRPDGSEKTVTYNDGVFYRGKIRGRNSSMATISLIGGQVMGIISDEKSNIILGAIENNGLATDEYTLYRESNLKVKNPASCFASEEMIGELPAPGTGKETQTGEPIEIYFECDYRMYQDRGSNVTNVVNFVLGFFNNVAAIYEAEDIKVQVSQITVWTTQDPEAAANLNNTSTVLSSFEQRMLVSDYIGDYAHFLSRRSLGGGIAYVLGNPCASNITRRYKTGVSGIDNSYNSFPTYSWTVEVVSHELGHNFGSNHTQWCGWAGGALDNCYATEASPSGAAACPPGPAPVNGGTIMSYCHLTGYGINFANGFGVQPGNRIRQVIGGASCFGACRMTIAIEKVNASCNQANGTATVVATASTGALTYLWSNGQTGATLVNAAPGTYHVTVKDAAGCQVMEDVVIDNSGNNLSFDLNPGPDAGFCAGGGVVLQATSNSAYSYVWSRNGTTIPGETSSSYTASQAGTFAVRASQGACTGTRSVNVTQVAAPTATITASGPTNVCEGVALTLDAGIGSPYTYQWLRNGTEITGAASSTFAPASTGNYTVRVSAGTTCSATSAATSVTITPLPVVNLSAASATRFCSGENVILSTTADAAYTYRWTRDGNLISGASTASYTASVSGVYRVAVTRGSCSVTSAQITVTVLPIPDVRIQPADTTILKFRNVTLSLSGAASYNFAAQPYFIGATATTVTVAPPSTTTFTVRGTDANGCTDDAVSIVNVIGCGDVTGITTQLLSPSRVLVSWTNPQDVTTDTLQYRKVGETTWTKVLVTGTSYEVNGLDPSSNYEYNVIPLCASTSTFVASATQAVVTPVLNNGLYVRLFPNPVINTSRLEIISSASYTLSVALYDHSGKLVGYPVSGGSYPAGQTIRSIDGSVLAAGIYHLAIRVNGKLESIKMMVAH
;
A
#
# COMPACT_ATOMS: atom_id res chain seq x y z
N MET A 1 36.22 12.00 79.80
CA MET A 1 35.17 10.95 79.94
C MET A 1 33.80 11.57 79.69
N LYS A 2 33.09 11.07 78.66
CA LYS A 2 31.63 11.07 78.44
C LYS A 2 30.81 12.31 78.83
N LYS A 3 30.53 13.17 77.83
CA LYS A 3 29.17 13.63 77.39
C LYS A 3 29.24 15.01 76.71
N ILE A 4 29.71 15.04 75.47
CA ILE A 4 29.31 16.01 74.44
C ILE A 4 29.18 15.21 73.14
N ALA A 5 28.03 14.57 72.95
CA ALA A 5 27.67 13.85 71.73
C ALA A 5 26.14 13.65 71.75
N ALA A 6 25.39 14.73 71.47
CA ALA A 6 23.94 14.66 71.24
C ALA A 6 23.39 15.96 70.61
N ILE A 7 24.05 16.54 69.60
CA ILE A 7 23.41 17.48 68.64
C ILE A 7 24.17 17.34 67.32
N LEU A 8 23.71 16.48 66.42
CA LEU A 8 23.80 16.64 64.97
C LEU A 8 23.07 15.45 64.31
N THR A 9 21.74 15.54 64.24
CA THR A 9 20.91 14.66 63.43
C THR A 9 20.12 15.54 62.47
N PHE A 10 20.30 15.27 61.18
CA PHE A 10 19.41 15.61 60.06
C PHE A 10 19.10 17.09 59.81
N THR A 11 19.97 17.74 59.05
CA THR A 11 19.55 18.69 58.02
C THR A 11 19.98 18.14 56.66
N LEU A 12 19.00 17.61 55.91
CA LEU A 12 19.11 17.49 54.45
C LEU A 12 19.34 18.91 53.91
N GLY A 13 20.59 19.24 53.62
CA GLY A 13 20.94 20.35 52.76
C GLY A 13 20.72 19.91 51.32
N THR A 14 19.61 20.33 50.73
CA THR A 14 19.39 20.32 49.28
C THR A 14 20.54 21.08 48.61
N PHE A 15 21.52 20.35 48.10
CA PHE A 15 22.46 20.86 47.11
C PHE A 15 21.64 21.31 45.90
N LEU A 16 21.53 22.62 45.70
CA LEU A 16 21.15 23.19 44.41
C LEU A 16 22.33 22.89 43.46
N CYS A 17 22.29 21.71 42.85
CA CYS A 17 23.21 21.33 41.79
C CYS A 17 23.14 22.39 40.68
N SER A 18 24.30 22.93 40.32
CA SER A 18 24.55 23.30 38.93
C SER A 18 24.09 22.10 38.10
N HIS A 19 23.10 22.31 37.23
CA HIS A 19 22.61 21.23 36.39
C HIS A 19 23.74 20.92 35.40
N ALA A 20 24.60 19.96 35.73
CA ALA A 20 25.52 19.37 34.78
C ALA A 20 24.67 18.95 33.59
N GLN A 21 24.99 19.49 32.41
CA GLN A 21 24.17 19.29 31.23
C GLN A 21 24.21 17.81 30.88
N MET A 22 23.05 17.14 30.94
CA MET A 22 22.94 15.78 30.45
C MET A 22 23.31 15.78 28.97
N VAL A 23 24.37 15.05 28.65
CA VAL A 23 24.81 14.84 27.27
C VAL A 23 24.21 13.53 26.80
N SER A 24 23.06 13.66 26.15
CA SER A 24 22.43 12.59 25.38
C SER A 24 22.94 12.62 23.92
N ASN A 25 22.82 11.49 23.23
CA ASN A 25 23.08 11.34 21.78
C ASN A 25 24.54 11.58 21.32
N LEU A 26 25.54 11.48 22.21
CA LEU A 26 26.95 11.42 21.77
C LEU A 26 27.22 10.11 21.01
N PHE A 27 26.61 9.01 21.48
CA PHE A 27 26.62 7.72 20.83
C PHE A 27 25.20 7.29 20.50
N THR A 28 25.02 6.66 19.34
CA THR A 28 23.76 6.03 18.94
C THR A 28 23.96 4.52 18.80
N PRO A 29 23.11 3.67 19.38
CA PRO A 29 23.19 2.21 19.20
C PRO A 29 23.07 1.78 17.75
N LYS A 30 23.86 0.77 17.38
CA LYS A 30 23.82 0.11 16.06
C LYS A 30 23.54 -1.37 16.24
N ALA A 31 22.81 -1.96 15.28
CA ALA A 31 22.45 -3.38 15.32
C ALA A 31 23.66 -4.32 15.15
N SER A 32 24.67 -3.91 14.37
CA SER A 32 25.89 -4.70 14.12
C SER A 32 27.07 -3.82 13.69
N PHE A 33 28.29 -4.31 13.88
CA PHE A 33 29.51 -3.69 13.36
C PHE A 33 29.62 -3.82 11.83
N SER A 34 30.46 -3.00 11.20
CA SER A 34 30.82 -3.12 9.78
C SER A 34 31.69 -4.35 9.48
N LYS A 35 32.39 -4.88 10.49
CA LYS A 35 33.21 -6.09 10.45
C LYS A 35 32.73 -7.08 11.51
N ASN A 36 32.96 -8.37 11.32
CA ASN A 36 32.63 -9.38 12.33
C ASN A 36 33.74 -9.45 13.39
N PHE A 37 33.37 -9.29 14.67
CA PHE A 37 34.26 -9.37 15.84
C PHE A 37 33.84 -10.47 16.85
N ASP A 38 32.96 -11.38 16.46
CA ASP A 38 32.45 -12.46 17.33
C ASP A 38 33.56 -13.41 17.78
N ASN A 39 34.69 -13.47 17.07
CA ASN A 39 35.87 -14.23 17.47
C ASN A 39 36.72 -13.53 18.54
N ILE A 40 36.51 -12.23 18.78
CA ILE A 40 37.28 -11.41 19.74
C ILE A 40 36.52 -11.29 21.07
N ALA A 41 35.21 -10.98 21.03
CA ALA A 41 34.37 -10.85 22.22
C ALA A 41 33.09 -11.70 22.11
N THR A 42 32.64 -12.30 23.22
CA THR A 42 31.36 -13.04 23.31
C THR A 42 30.14 -12.13 23.23
N ALA A 43 30.26 -10.89 23.68
CA ALA A 43 29.23 -9.86 23.60
C ALA A 43 29.83 -8.46 23.62
N SER A 44 29.36 -7.60 22.72
CA SER A 44 29.72 -6.17 22.64
C SER A 44 28.58 -5.37 22.01
N GLN A 45 28.45 -4.10 22.39
CA GLN A 45 27.48 -3.15 21.84
C GLN A 45 28.14 -2.31 20.75
N ALA A 46 27.60 -2.37 19.53
CA ALA A 46 28.02 -1.49 18.44
C ALA A 46 27.37 -0.12 18.59
N LEU A 47 28.17 0.93 18.41
CA LEU A 47 27.77 2.34 18.56
C LEU A 47 28.26 3.15 17.36
N THR A 48 27.60 4.27 17.08
CA THR A 48 28.06 5.30 16.14
C THR A 48 28.24 6.62 16.87
N LEU A 49 29.41 7.24 16.70
CA LEU A 49 29.76 8.53 17.29
C LEU A 49 29.10 9.67 16.51
N ASN A 50 28.53 10.64 17.24
CA ASN A 50 28.14 11.93 16.69
C ASN A 50 29.33 12.90 16.72
N SER A 51 30.08 12.96 15.62
CA SER A 51 31.29 13.78 15.50
C SER A 51 31.02 15.29 15.66
N GLY A 52 29.87 15.79 15.23
CA GLY A 52 29.46 17.18 15.45
C GLY A 52 29.23 17.51 16.93
N ARG A 53 28.60 16.58 17.67
CA ARG A 53 28.42 16.72 19.13
C ARG A 53 29.75 16.61 19.86
N LEU A 54 30.64 15.70 19.47
CA LEU A 54 31.99 15.60 20.04
C LEU A 54 32.77 16.91 19.88
N SER A 55 32.77 17.49 18.68
CA SER A 55 33.43 18.78 18.43
C SER A 55 32.89 19.89 19.33
N SER A 56 31.57 19.91 19.56
CA SER A 56 30.93 20.87 20.46
C SER A 56 31.35 20.68 21.91
N LEU A 57 31.38 19.44 22.41
CA LEU A 57 31.78 19.11 23.79
C LEU A 57 33.26 19.42 24.04
N ARG A 58 34.12 19.19 23.05
CA ARG A 58 35.54 19.56 23.13
C ARG A 58 35.73 21.08 23.17
N ALA A 59 34.95 21.83 22.40
CA ALA A 59 35.00 23.29 22.39
C ALA A 59 34.44 23.90 23.68
N GLU A 60 33.37 23.31 24.22
CA GLU A 60 32.75 23.72 25.48
C GLU A 60 33.67 23.42 26.68
N ALA A 61 34.25 22.22 26.70
CA ALA A 61 35.17 21.74 27.73
C ALA A 61 34.66 22.04 29.16
N ALA A 62 33.38 21.75 29.39
CA ALA A 62 32.66 22.04 30.62
C ALA A 62 33.37 21.46 31.86
N PRO A 63 33.29 22.13 33.02
CA PRO A 63 33.94 21.65 34.24
C PRO A 63 33.35 20.33 34.76
N THR A 64 32.07 20.07 34.46
CA THR A 64 31.38 18.81 34.77
C THR A 64 30.62 18.32 33.54
N LEU A 65 30.48 17.00 33.42
CA LEU A 65 29.85 16.33 32.30
C LEU A 65 29.01 15.16 32.81
N GLN A 66 27.74 15.11 32.43
CA GLN A 66 26.90 13.93 32.63
C GLN A 66 26.77 13.20 31.31
N LEU A 67 27.43 12.05 31.16
CA LEU A 67 27.46 11.31 29.90
C LEU A 67 26.56 10.07 30.00
N ASP A 68 25.58 9.99 29.10
CA ASP A 68 24.72 8.82 28.97
C ASP A 68 25.28 7.83 27.94
N LEU A 69 25.47 6.57 28.34
CA LEU A 69 25.99 5.49 27.52
C LEU A 69 24.96 4.35 27.40
N PRO A 70 24.54 3.98 26.16
CA PRO A 70 23.55 2.93 25.96
C PRO A 70 24.20 1.54 26.06
N PHE A 71 24.13 0.90 27.24
CA PHE A 71 24.83 -0.37 27.52
C PHE A 71 24.01 -1.33 28.40
N GLU A 72 23.98 -2.63 28.10
CA GLU A 72 23.32 -3.67 28.93
C GLU A 72 21.84 -3.40 29.31
N ALA A 73 21.02 -2.96 28.34
CA ALA A 73 19.58 -2.71 28.49
C ALA A 73 19.17 -1.65 29.53
N ALA A 74 20.13 -0.95 30.15
CA ALA A 74 19.91 0.19 31.02
C ALA A 74 20.79 1.36 30.56
N ASP A 75 20.25 2.57 30.54
CA ASP A 75 21.07 3.76 30.26
C ASP A 75 22.09 3.95 31.39
N MET A 76 23.39 3.85 31.06
CA MET A 76 24.50 4.00 32.02
C MET A 76 24.94 5.46 32.04
N VAL A 77 24.51 6.19 33.06
CA VAL A 77 24.87 7.60 33.23
C VAL A 77 26.13 7.74 34.06
N LEU A 78 27.13 8.43 33.52
CA LEU A 78 28.38 8.78 34.18
C LEU A 78 28.30 10.21 34.70
N ASP A 79 28.69 10.42 35.97
CA ASP A 79 28.92 11.76 36.53
C ASP A 79 30.43 12.01 36.50
N LEU A 80 30.85 12.99 35.70
CA LEU A 80 32.24 13.23 35.34
C LEU A 80 32.67 14.67 35.63
N GLU A 81 33.92 14.83 36.04
CA GLU A 81 34.60 16.10 36.28
C GLU A 81 35.81 16.23 35.36
N LYS A 82 36.04 17.43 34.85
CA LYS A 82 37.16 17.71 33.96
C LYS A 82 38.47 17.67 34.74
N VAL A 83 39.50 17.07 34.16
CA VAL A 83 40.84 16.93 34.76
C VAL A 83 41.95 17.30 33.76
N THR A 84 43.14 17.56 34.30
CA THR A 84 44.37 17.75 33.53
C THR A 84 45.25 16.50 33.68
N VAL A 85 45.87 16.06 32.59
CA VAL A 85 46.73 14.85 32.56
C VAL A 85 48.20 15.15 32.27
N THR A 86 48.52 16.41 31.96
CA THR A 86 49.82 16.91 31.54
C THR A 86 50.36 17.93 32.54
N SER A 87 51.69 18.03 32.69
CA SER A 87 52.29 19.07 33.51
C SER A 87 52.24 20.46 32.84
N PRO A 88 52.44 21.56 33.58
CA PRO A 88 52.52 22.90 33.00
C PRO A 88 53.66 23.07 31.98
N GLU A 89 54.73 22.28 32.10
CA GLU A 89 55.88 22.27 31.18
C GLU A 89 55.75 21.20 30.08
N PHE A 90 54.56 20.63 29.92
CA PHE A 90 54.32 19.54 28.98
C PHE A 90 54.78 19.89 27.57
N ARG A 91 55.61 19.01 27.01
CA ARG A 91 56.10 19.15 25.64
C ARG A 91 56.11 17.82 24.91
N VAL A 92 55.88 17.91 23.61
CA VAL A 92 56.01 16.78 22.68
C VAL A 92 57.26 16.99 21.84
N THR A 93 58.10 15.97 21.71
CA THR A 93 59.24 15.99 20.80
C THR A 93 59.16 14.83 19.81
N GLU A 94 59.50 15.09 18.55
CA GLU A 94 59.71 14.05 17.54
C GLU A 94 61.22 13.84 17.32
N LYS A 95 61.66 12.59 17.32
CA LYS A 95 63.02 12.18 16.92
C LYS A 95 63.03 11.92 15.43
N ARG A 96 63.77 12.74 14.69
CA ARG A 96 63.81 12.73 13.21
C ARG A 96 64.85 11.75 12.67
N PRO A 97 64.73 11.34 11.39
CA PRO A 97 65.71 10.45 10.76
C PRO A 97 67.15 10.96 10.76
N ASP A 98 67.35 12.28 10.79
CA ASP A 98 68.67 12.93 10.87
C ASP A 98 69.26 12.95 12.30
N GLY A 99 68.56 12.36 13.27
CA GLY A 99 68.94 12.32 14.68
C GLY A 99 68.57 13.59 15.46
N SER A 100 68.00 14.61 14.80
CA SER A 100 67.55 15.83 15.48
C SER A 100 66.24 15.63 16.24
N GLU A 101 66.06 16.41 17.31
CA GLU A 101 64.77 16.55 18.00
C GLU A 101 64.06 17.80 17.51
N LYS A 102 62.74 17.70 17.32
CA LYS A 102 61.89 18.85 17.09
C LYS A 102 60.72 18.86 18.06
N THR A 103 60.50 20.00 18.72
CA THR A 103 59.28 20.25 19.48
C THR A 103 58.07 20.32 18.56
N VAL A 104 57.02 19.55 18.90
CA VAL A 104 55.75 19.52 18.19
C VAL A 104 54.73 20.27 19.03
N THR A 105 54.07 21.26 18.42
CA THR A 105 52.92 21.90 19.05
C THR A 105 51.77 20.90 19.11
N TYR A 106 51.29 20.62 20.31
CA TYR A 106 50.16 19.74 20.55
C TYR A 106 49.01 20.58 21.14
N ASN A 107 47.80 20.39 20.60
CA ASN A 107 46.60 21.04 21.11
C ASN A 107 45.86 20.03 21.99
N ASP A 108 45.67 20.38 23.25
CA ASP A 108 45.26 19.44 24.29
C ASP A 108 43.91 18.75 24.04
N GLY A 109 43.83 17.49 24.46
CA GLY A 109 42.57 16.76 24.64
C GLY A 109 41.79 17.29 25.83
N VAL A 110 40.49 16.98 25.90
CA VAL A 110 39.68 17.25 27.09
C VAL A 110 39.45 15.95 27.82
N PHE A 111 39.89 15.87 29.08
CA PHE A 111 39.88 14.65 29.88
C PHE A 111 38.90 14.79 31.03
N TYR A 112 38.22 13.70 31.33
CA TYR A 112 37.26 13.60 32.41
C TYR A 112 37.48 12.32 33.22
N ARG A 113 37.20 12.41 34.52
CA ARG A 113 37.17 11.28 35.46
C ARG A 113 35.92 11.37 36.32
N GLY A 114 35.45 10.24 36.83
CA GLY A 114 34.26 10.21 37.66
C GLY A 114 33.76 8.80 37.92
N LYS A 115 32.45 8.65 38.05
CA LYS A 115 31.81 7.40 38.46
C LYS A 115 30.51 7.16 37.70
N ILE A 116 30.04 5.92 37.70
CA ILE A 116 28.67 5.60 37.34
C ILE A 116 27.75 6.21 38.42
N ARG A 117 26.74 6.97 37.99
CA ARG A 117 25.79 7.64 38.88
C ARG A 117 25.19 6.65 39.87
N GLY A 118 25.28 6.99 41.15
CA GLY A 118 24.75 6.17 42.24
C GLY A 118 25.59 4.93 42.60
N ARG A 119 26.74 4.70 41.96
CA ARG A 119 27.66 3.58 42.26
C ARG A 119 29.02 4.08 42.70
N ASN A 120 29.18 4.31 44.00
CA ASN A 120 30.39 4.93 44.58
C ASN A 120 31.68 4.11 44.44
N SER A 121 31.59 2.79 44.26
CA SER A 121 32.73 1.88 44.06
C SER A 121 33.17 1.80 42.60
N SER A 122 32.44 2.42 41.67
CA SER A 122 32.83 2.45 40.27
C SER A 122 33.89 3.51 39.99
N MET A 123 34.59 3.34 38.88
CA MET A 123 35.51 4.32 38.30
C MET A 123 35.13 4.53 36.84
N ALA A 124 35.19 5.75 36.35
CA ALA A 124 34.96 6.07 34.95
C ALA A 124 35.96 7.11 34.47
N THR A 125 36.53 6.91 33.29
CA THR A 125 37.31 7.93 32.60
C THR A 125 36.79 8.11 31.18
N ILE A 126 36.82 9.34 30.70
CA ILE A 126 36.45 9.71 29.33
C ILE A 126 37.46 10.73 28.82
N SER A 127 38.13 10.39 27.73
CA SER A 127 39.12 11.22 27.05
C SER A 127 38.57 11.63 25.68
N LEU A 128 38.33 12.93 25.48
CA LEU A 128 37.85 13.50 24.22
C LEU A 128 39.06 14.08 23.44
N ILE A 129 39.65 13.26 22.56
CA ILE A 129 40.99 13.50 22.03
C ILE A 129 41.06 13.16 20.54
N GLY A 130 41.69 14.00 19.73
CA GLY A 130 41.91 13.70 18.30
C GLY A 130 40.67 13.44 17.45
N GLY A 131 39.49 13.95 17.84
CA GLY A 131 38.22 13.63 17.16
C GLY A 131 37.64 12.26 17.54
N GLN A 132 38.16 11.65 18.60
CA GLN A 132 37.76 10.34 19.11
C GLN A 132 37.41 10.42 20.60
N VAL A 133 36.82 9.35 21.11
CA VAL A 133 36.55 9.14 22.52
C VAL A 133 37.26 7.86 22.95
N MET A 134 38.03 7.94 24.03
CA MET A 134 38.57 6.77 24.72
C MET A 134 38.01 6.76 26.14
N GLY A 135 37.58 5.62 26.64
CA GLY A 135 37.07 5.52 28.00
C GLY A 135 37.10 4.12 28.56
N ILE A 136 37.39 4.02 29.85
CA ILE A 136 37.20 2.79 30.63
C ILE A 136 36.29 3.12 31.80
N ILE A 137 35.29 2.27 31.97
CA ILE A 137 34.35 2.31 33.08
C ILE A 137 34.47 0.99 33.82
N SER A 138 34.81 1.01 35.10
CA SER A 138 34.96 -0.19 35.92
C SER A 138 33.88 -0.21 36.98
N ASP A 139 33.15 -1.31 37.06
CA ASP A 139 32.10 -1.55 38.06
C ASP A 139 32.42 -2.81 38.88
N GLU A 140 31.48 -3.21 39.74
CA GLU A 140 31.62 -4.41 40.57
C GLU A 140 31.78 -5.72 39.78
N LYS A 141 31.50 -5.74 38.47
CA LYS A 141 31.60 -6.94 37.62
C LYS A 141 32.93 -7.01 36.88
N SER A 142 33.29 -5.97 36.13
CA SER A 142 34.52 -5.93 35.32
C SER A 142 34.77 -4.53 34.72
N ASN A 143 35.90 -4.38 34.04
CA ASN A 143 36.16 -3.22 33.18
C ASN A 143 35.25 -3.25 31.94
N ILE A 144 34.73 -2.09 31.58
CA ILE A 144 33.92 -1.81 30.38
C ILE A 144 34.73 -0.85 29.52
N ILE A 145 35.05 -1.25 28.30
CA ILE A 145 35.90 -0.49 27.38
C ILE A 145 35.00 0.20 26.35
N LEU A 146 35.14 1.52 26.24
CA LEU A 146 34.54 2.35 25.20
C LEU A 146 35.63 2.77 24.21
N GLY A 147 35.64 2.22 23.00
CA GLY A 147 36.66 2.56 22.03
C GLY A 147 36.17 2.57 20.60
N ALA A 148 36.82 3.38 19.77
CA ALA A 148 36.61 3.37 18.33
C ALA A 148 37.13 2.07 17.72
N ILE A 149 36.40 1.56 16.73
CA ILE A 149 36.90 0.56 15.79
C ILE A 149 37.92 1.25 14.88
N GLU A 150 39.09 0.65 14.78
CA GLU A 150 40.21 1.20 14.02
C GLU A 150 40.28 0.60 12.60
N ASN A 151 40.70 1.42 11.65
CA ASN A 151 41.02 1.01 10.30
C ASN A 151 42.46 1.41 9.98
N ASN A 152 43.36 0.42 9.92
CA ASN A 152 44.81 0.63 9.77
C ASN A 152 45.37 1.60 10.83
N GLY A 153 44.95 1.42 12.09
CA GLY A 153 45.44 2.21 13.22
C GLY A 153 44.87 3.63 13.33
N LEU A 154 43.97 4.02 12.42
CA LEU A 154 43.20 5.25 12.46
C LEU A 154 41.79 4.94 12.96
N ALA A 155 41.34 5.61 14.02
CA ALA A 155 40.01 5.35 14.55
C ALA A 155 38.90 5.99 13.70
N THR A 156 37.75 5.32 13.70
CA THR A 156 36.56 5.66 12.89
C THR A 156 35.42 6.18 13.76
N ASP A 157 34.29 6.55 13.14
CA ASP A 157 33.06 6.91 13.86
C ASP A 157 32.28 5.66 14.35
N GLU A 158 32.73 4.45 14.03
CA GLU A 158 32.16 3.20 14.57
C GLU A 158 32.84 2.83 15.89
N TYR A 159 32.06 2.54 16.92
CA TYR A 159 32.53 2.32 18.29
C TYR A 159 32.03 0.99 18.82
N THR A 160 32.79 0.43 19.76
CA THR A 160 32.40 -0.71 20.58
C THR A 160 32.37 -0.31 22.04
N LEU A 161 31.37 -0.85 22.75
CA LEU A 161 31.28 -0.81 24.20
C LEU A 161 31.11 -2.25 24.68
N TYR A 162 32.05 -2.74 25.47
CA TYR A 162 32.07 -4.16 25.87
C TYR A 162 32.73 -4.37 27.23
N ARG A 163 32.34 -5.45 27.93
CA ARG A 163 33.03 -5.90 29.15
C ARG A 163 34.28 -6.67 28.81
N GLU A 164 35.38 -6.38 29.48
CA GLU A 164 36.64 -7.12 29.33
C GLU A 164 36.46 -8.62 29.61
N SER A 165 35.59 -8.98 30.56
CA SER A 165 35.22 -10.37 30.85
C SER A 165 34.57 -11.11 29.67
N ASN A 166 34.15 -10.40 28.62
CA ASN A 166 33.61 -10.99 27.39
C ASN A 166 34.70 -11.25 26.34
N LEU A 167 35.94 -10.79 26.55
CA LEU A 167 37.03 -11.10 25.62
C LEU A 167 37.29 -12.60 25.61
N LYS A 168 37.26 -13.19 24.41
CA LYS A 168 37.55 -14.63 24.20
C LYS A 168 39.04 -14.92 24.27
N VAL A 169 39.87 -13.89 24.24
CA VAL A 169 41.29 -13.98 24.00
C VAL A 169 41.99 -13.42 25.22
N LYS A 170 42.95 -14.18 25.74
CA LYS A 170 43.74 -13.78 26.90
C LYS A 170 44.78 -12.73 26.50
N ASN A 171 45.00 -11.75 27.37
CA ASN A 171 46.06 -10.75 27.19
C ASN A 171 47.44 -11.43 27.04
N PRO A 172 48.34 -10.87 26.21
CA PRO A 172 49.62 -11.51 25.89
C PRO A 172 50.63 -11.45 27.05
N ALA A 173 51.25 -12.61 27.35
CA ALA A 173 52.48 -12.87 28.15
C ALA A 173 52.63 -12.24 29.55
N SER A 174 53.56 -12.79 30.34
CA SER A 174 53.86 -12.39 31.72
C SER A 174 54.54 -11.02 31.80
N CYS A 175 54.13 -10.21 32.79
CA CYS A 175 54.94 -9.09 33.29
C CYS A 175 56.05 -9.64 34.20
N PHE A 176 57.14 -8.90 34.36
CA PHE A 176 58.26 -9.28 35.22
C PHE A 176 58.76 -8.04 35.93
N ALA A 177 59.03 -8.09 37.23
CA ALA A 177 59.83 -7.06 37.88
C ALA A 177 61.32 -7.37 37.71
N SER A 178 62.19 -6.36 37.69
CA SER A 178 63.60 -6.59 37.97
C SER A 178 63.72 -7.16 39.39
N GLU A 179 64.30 -8.36 39.54
CA GLU A 179 64.53 -8.96 40.86
C GLU A 179 65.48 -8.14 41.74
N GLU A 180 66.14 -7.13 41.14
CA GLU A 180 66.97 -6.15 41.83
C GLU A 180 66.08 -5.14 42.60
N MET A 181 65.79 -5.44 43.87
CA MET A 181 65.19 -4.45 44.78
C MET A 181 66.22 -3.39 45.15
N ILE A 182 65.92 -2.12 44.87
CA ILE A 182 66.83 -1.00 45.13
C ILE A 182 66.36 -0.21 46.36
N GLY A 183 67.11 -0.34 47.45
CA GLY A 183 66.81 0.27 48.74
C GLY A 183 65.93 -0.60 49.65
N GLU A 184 65.87 -0.25 50.94
CA GLU A 184 64.99 -0.94 51.88
C GLU A 184 63.53 -0.50 51.68
N LEU A 185 62.64 -1.46 51.47
CA LEU A 185 61.20 -1.20 51.44
C LEU A 185 60.68 -0.99 52.87
N PRO A 186 59.74 -0.04 53.10
CA PRO A 186 59.07 0.09 54.39
C PRO A 186 58.42 -1.23 54.84
N ALA A 187 57.97 -1.36 56.09
CA ALA A 187 57.06 -2.46 56.45
C ALA A 187 55.68 -2.23 55.81
N PRO A 188 54.91 -3.26 55.40
CA PRO A 188 53.57 -3.07 54.84
C PRO A 188 52.70 -2.24 55.81
N GLY A 189 52.31 -1.04 55.39
CA GLY A 189 51.52 -0.13 56.21
C GLY A 189 50.11 -0.62 56.51
N THR A 190 49.56 -0.22 57.66
CA THR A 190 48.19 -0.54 58.10
C THR A 190 47.17 0.55 57.78
N GLY A 191 47.57 1.68 57.19
CA GLY A 191 46.69 2.83 56.93
C GLY A 191 46.95 3.53 55.59
N LYS A 192 45.90 4.20 55.08
CA LYS A 192 45.98 5.15 53.96
C LYS A 192 46.55 6.47 54.51
N GLU A 193 47.86 6.66 54.47
CA GLU A 193 48.43 7.99 54.73
C GLU A 193 47.98 8.94 53.62
N THR A 194 47.50 10.13 53.98
CA THR A 194 47.06 11.16 53.02
C THR A 194 48.31 11.76 52.41
N GLN A 195 48.49 11.64 51.10
CA GLN A 195 49.60 12.29 50.42
C GLN A 195 49.08 13.45 49.59
N THR A 196 49.33 14.66 50.09
CA THR A 196 49.31 15.88 49.27
C THR A 196 50.76 16.25 48.96
N GLY A 197 51.16 16.05 47.71
CA GLY A 197 52.48 16.43 47.17
C GLY A 197 52.37 16.87 45.70
N GLU A 198 53.46 17.38 45.14
CA GLU A 198 53.54 17.69 43.70
C GLU A 198 53.23 16.43 42.87
N PRO A 199 52.47 16.53 41.75
CA PRO A 199 52.19 15.37 40.91
C PRO A 199 53.49 14.76 40.38
N ILE A 200 53.60 13.44 40.44
CA ILE A 200 54.77 12.72 39.89
C ILE A 200 54.75 12.86 38.37
N GLU A 201 55.84 13.38 37.81
CA GLU A 201 55.96 13.65 36.39
C GLU A 201 56.55 12.45 35.62
N ILE A 202 55.81 11.96 34.63
CA ILE A 202 56.22 10.82 33.82
C ILE A 202 56.63 11.29 32.42
N TYR A 203 57.88 11.00 32.07
CA TYR A 203 58.39 11.07 30.71
C TYR A 203 58.04 9.78 29.98
N PHE A 204 57.37 9.89 28.83
CA PHE A 204 57.12 8.75 27.95
C PHE A 204 57.98 8.82 26.69
N GLU A 205 58.62 7.71 26.35
CA GLU A 205 59.31 7.53 25.08
C GLU A 205 58.62 6.43 24.26
N CYS A 206 58.12 6.79 23.08
CA CYS A 206 57.32 5.92 22.22
C CYS A 206 58.15 5.44 21.04
N ASP A 207 58.18 4.12 20.84
CA ASP A 207 58.99 3.47 19.81
C ASP A 207 58.51 3.76 18.37
N TYR A 208 59.36 3.46 17.40
CA TYR A 208 59.04 3.71 15.99
C TYR A 208 57.85 2.89 15.51
N ARG A 209 57.68 1.69 16.07
CA ARG A 209 56.54 0.82 15.71
C ARG A 209 55.22 1.48 16.07
N MET A 210 55.13 2.13 17.23
CA MET A 210 53.93 2.87 17.61
C MET A 210 53.62 4.01 16.64
N TYR A 211 54.64 4.75 16.22
CA TYR A 211 54.47 5.80 15.20
C TYR A 211 53.89 5.23 13.89
N GLN A 212 54.42 4.11 13.41
CA GLN A 212 53.92 3.44 12.21
C GLN A 212 52.48 2.95 12.38
N ASP A 213 52.19 2.27 13.49
CA ASP A 213 50.87 1.75 13.83
C ASP A 213 49.82 2.87 13.98
N ARG A 214 50.24 4.10 14.30
CA ARG A 214 49.35 5.28 14.44
C ARG A 214 49.31 6.16 13.19
N GLY A 215 49.56 5.55 12.02
CA GLY A 215 49.45 6.20 10.71
C GLY A 215 50.60 7.14 10.42
N SER A 216 51.78 6.88 10.98
CA SER A 216 52.97 7.74 10.85
C SER A 216 52.68 9.19 11.21
N ASN A 217 52.01 9.39 12.35
CA ASN A 217 51.58 10.70 12.82
C ASN A 217 51.86 10.86 14.32
N VAL A 218 52.72 11.82 14.66
CA VAL A 218 53.13 12.10 16.05
C VAL A 218 51.93 12.49 16.92
N THR A 219 51.00 13.30 16.39
CA THR A 219 49.80 13.71 17.12
C THR A 219 48.92 12.52 17.47
N ASN A 220 48.78 11.53 16.58
CA ASN A 220 48.01 10.31 16.86
C ASN A 220 48.66 9.45 17.95
N VAL A 221 50.00 9.37 17.97
CA VAL A 221 50.74 8.71 19.06
C VAL A 221 50.46 9.40 20.39
N VAL A 222 50.60 10.72 20.43
CA VAL A 222 50.33 11.52 21.65
C VAL A 222 48.88 11.37 22.10
N ASN A 223 47.92 11.42 21.16
CA ASN A 223 46.50 11.21 21.45
C ASN A 223 46.25 9.85 22.12
N PHE A 224 46.89 8.79 21.60
CA PHE A 224 46.76 7.46 22.17
C PHE A 224 47.37 7.38 23.58
N VAL A 225 48.58 7.93 23.77
CA VAL A 225 49.29 7.94 25.06
C VAL A 225 48.50 8.69 26.12
N LEU A 226 48.12 9.95 25.86
CA LEU A 226 47.35 10.74 26.83
C LEU A 226 45.95 10.16 27.06
N GLY A 227 45.35 9.57 26.02
CA GLY A 227 44.04 8.92 26.08
C GLY A 227 44.00 7.76 27.08
N PHE A 228 44.96 6.83 27.01
CA PHE A 228 45.04 5.74 27.99
C PHE A 228 45.63 6.21 29.32
N PHE A 229 46.57 7.16 29.34
CA PHE A 229 47.19 7.63 30.58
C PHE A 229 46.19 8.29 31.53
N ASN A 230 45.12 8.90 31.01
CA ASN A 230 44.02 9.37 31.85
C ASN A 230 43.46 8.26 32.77
N ASN A 231 43.46 7.00 32.31
CA ASN A 231 43.07 5.85 33.12
C ASN A 231 44.12 5.46 34.14
N VAL A 232 45.40 5.43 33.74
CA VAL A 232 46.53 5.18 34.64
C VAL A 232 46.50 6.18 35.80
N ALA A 233 46.34 7.46 35.48
CA ALA A 233 46.26 8.51 36.48
C ALA A 233 45.02 8.40 37.39
N ALA A 234 43.86 7.95 36.87
CA ALA A 234 42.68 7.70 37.70
C ALA A 234 42.90 6.56 38.72
N ILE A 235 43.64 5.51 38.35
CA ILE A 235 43.99 4.40 39.24
C ILE A 235 44.89 4.89 40.38
N TYR A 236 45.90 5.72 40.09
CA TYR A 236 46.75 6.31 41.13
C TYR A 236 46.02 7.34 41.99
N GLU A 237 45.13 8.13 41.39
CA GLU A 237 44.32 9.12 42.11
C GLU A 237 43.38 8.44 43.13
N ALA A 238 42.87 7.25 42.82
CA ALA A 238 42.12 6.44 43.79
C ALA A 238 42.97 6.08 45.03
N GLU A 239 44.29 5.97 44.87
CA GLU A 239 45.26 5.77 45.95
C GLU A 239 45.73 7.08 46.62
N ASP A 240 45.17 8.24 46.25
CA ASP A 240 45.59 9.59 46.68
C ASP A 240 46.98 9.99 46.15
N ILE A 241 47.33 9.54 44.94
CA ILE A 241 48.61 9.82 44.29
C ILE A 241 48.32 10.50 42.94
N LYS A 242 48.81 11.74 42.78
CA LYS A 242 48.68 12.47 41.51
C LYS A 242 49.87 12.13 40.61
N VAL A 243 49.60 11.69 39.39
CA VAL A 243 50.60 11.49 38.33
C VAL A 243 50.22 12.28 37.08
N GLN A 244 51.20 12.81 36.36
CA GLN A 244 50.98 13.60 35.15
C GLN A 244 52.07 13.33 34.10
N VAL A 245 51.79 13.63 32.84
CA VAL A 245 52.78 13.51 31.76
C VAL A 245 53.53 14.83 31.58
N SER A 246 54.86 14.79 31.69
CA SER A 246 55.72 15.98 31.51
C SER A 246 56.32 16.09 30.11
N GLN A 247 56.61 14.96 29.47
CA GLN A 247 57.11 14.97 28.10
C GLN A 247 56.79 13.66 27.39
N ILE A 248 56.44 13.77 26.11
CA ILE A 248 56.32 12.62 25.20
C ILE A 248 57.32 12.78 24.06
N THR A 249 58.24 11.84 23.94
CA THR A 249 59.14 11.71 22.78
C THR A 249 58.64 10.61 21.86
N VAL A 250 58.51 10.90 20.56
CA VAL A 250 58.09 9.92 19.54
C VAL A 250 59.20 9.68 18.54
N TRP A 251 59.60 8.42 18.36
CA TRP A 251 60.53 8.00 17.31
C TRP A 251 59.83 7.98 15.95
N THR A 252 60.24 8.83 15.01
CA THR A 252 59.74 8.85 13.61
C THR A 252 60.67 8.13 12.63
N THR A 253 61.75 7.58 13.17
CA THR A 253 62.69 6.65 12.53
C THR A 253 62.94 5.50 13.50
N GLN A 254 63.52 4.39 13.04
CA GLN A 254 63.81 3.22 13.87
C GLN A 254 64.55 3.61 15.17
N ASP A 255 63.96 3.28 16.32
CA ASP A 255 64.52 3.54 17.64
C ASP A 255 65.77 2.68 17.90
N PRO A 256 66.69 3.11 18.80
CA PRO A 256 67.93 2.40 19.07
C PRO A 256 67.72 0.92 19.47
N GLU A 257 66.68 0.65 20.26
CA GLU A 257 66.35 -0.69 20.73
C GLU A 257 65.85 -1.59 19.58
N ALA A 258 65.06 -1.04 18.65
CA ALA A 258 64.66 -1.75 17.44
C ALA A 258 65.83 -1.95 16.47
N ALA A 259 66.72 -0.96 16.33
CA ALA A 259 67.91 -1.05 15.46
C ALA A 259 68.91 -2.11 15.96
N ALA A 260 69.00 -2.29 17.29
CA ALA A 260 69.80 -3.33 17.93
C ALA A 260 69.12 -4.72 17.97
N ASN A 261 67.93 -4.88 17.37
CA ASN A 261 67.13 -6.12 17.38
C ASN A 261 66.79 -6.64 18.79
N LEU A 262 66.63 -5.76 19.77
CA LEU A 262 66.23 -6.14 21.13
C LEU A 262 64.73 -6.48 21.14
N ASN A 263 64.39 -7.71 21.53
CA ASN A 263 63.06 -8.28 21.35
C ASN A 263 62.39 -8.77 22.64
N ASN A 264 62.93 -8.41 23.81
CA ASN A 264 62.32 -8.69 25.10
C ASN A 264 62.47 -7.49 26.04
N THR A 265 61.52 -7.32 26.96
CA THR A 265 61.46 -6.16 27.86
C THR A 265 62.73 -5.95 28.69
N SER A 266 63.37 -7.02 29.18
CA SER A 266 64.60 -6.93 29.98
C SER A 266 65.77 -6.30 29.19
N THR A 267 66.06 -6.80 27.99
CA THR A 267 67.12 -6.24 27.13
C THR A 267 66.82 -4.81 26.69
N VAL A 268 65.54 -4.49 26.45
CA VAL A 268 65.09 -3.13 26.12
C VAL A 268 65.27 -2.20 27.32
N LEU A 269 64.93 -2.62 28.54
CA LEU A 269 65.16 -1.84 29.76
C LEU A 269 66.66 -1.56 29.95
N SER A 270 67.52 -2.56 29.79
CA SER A 270 68.98 -2.39 29.90
C SER A 270 69.53 -1.37 28.90
N SER A 271 68.99 -1.30 27.67
CA SER A 271 69.37 -0.27 26.69
C SER A 271 68.81 1.11 27.07
N PHE A 272 67.52 1.16 27.39
CA PHE A 272 66.80 2.40 27.68
C PHE A 272 67.34 3.09 28.93
N GLU A 273 67.61 2.35 30.01
CA GLU A 273 68.13 2.91 31.26
C GLU A 273 69.48 3.63 31.05
N GLN A 274 70.34 3.09 30.17
CA GLN A 274 71.64 3.66 29.84
C GLN A 274 71.50 4.94 29.04
N ARG A 275 70.47 5.05 28.20
CA ARG A 275 70.15 6.31 27.51
C ARG A 275 69.58 7.36 28.47
N MET A 276 68.72 6.95 29.40
CA MET A 276 68.11 7.87 30.37
C MET A 276 69.09 8.42 31.41
N LEU A 277 70.20 7.72 31.66
CA LEU A 277 71.32 8.20 32.49
C LEU A 277 71.92 9.52 32.02
N VAL A 278 71.97 9.74 30.69
CA VAL A 278 72.62 10.91 30.07
C VAL A 278 71.65 11.82 29.31
N SER A 279 70.37 11.46 29.28
CA SER A 279 69.31 12.23 28.62
C SER A 279 68.81 13.38 29.51
N ASP A 280 68.50 14.52 28.91
CA ASP A 280 67.94 15.70 29.57
C ASP A 280 66.40 15.78 29.44
N TYR A 281 65.73 14.63 29.62
CA TYR A 281 64.27 14.57 29.64
C TYR A 281 63.70 15.33 30.86
N ILE A 282 62.48 15.85 30.72
CA ILE A 282 61.70 16.40 31.85
C ILE A 282 60.81 15.29 32.40
N GLY A 283 61.00 14.95 33.68
CA GLY A 283 60.18 14.01 34.41
C GLY A 283 60.92 13.42 35.61
N ASP A 284 60.15 12.89 36.54
CA ASP A 284 60.62 12.13 37.70
C ASP A 284 60.99 10.70 37.32
N TYR A 285 60.20 10.10 36.45
CA TYR A 285 60.38 8.76 35.91
C TYR A 285 60.33 8.77 34.38
N ALA A 286 61.07 7.85 33.78
CA ALA A 286 61.10 7.66 32.33
C ALA A 286 60.53 6.28 31.96
N HIS A 287 59.59 6.24 31.02
CA HIS A 287 58.88 5.01 30.68
C HIS A 287 58.89 4.79 29.17
N PHE A 288 59.44 3.66 28.74
CA PHE A 288 59.49 3.28 27.33
C PHE A 288 58.23 2.49 26.96
N LEU A 289 57.48 2.99 25.98
CA LEU A 289 56.29 2.33 25.46
C LEU A 289 56.58 1.75 24.08
N SER A 290 56.36 0.44 23.96
CA SER A 290 56.65 -0.29 22.74
C SER A 290 55.42 -1.03 22.23
N ARG A 291 55.13 -0.84 20.93
CA ARG A 291 54.14 -1.66 20.21
C ARG A 291 54.77 -2.90 19.57
N ARG A 292 56.09 -3.09 19.70
CA ARG A 292 56.74 -4.36 19.32
C ARG A 292 56.36 -5.44 20.32
N SER A 293 56.27 -6.68 19.86
CA SER A 293 56.03 -7.85 20.71
C SER A 293 57.26 -8.12 21.60
N LEU A 294 57.36 -7.40 22.72
CA LEU A 294 58.46 -7.51 23.69
C LEU A 294 58.16 -8.45 24.88
N GLY A 295 56.92 -8.92 25.02
CA GLY A 295 56.42 -9.48 26.29
C GLY A 295 55.73 -8.39 27.12
N GLY A 296 55.41 -8.68 28.40
CA GLY A 296 54.66 -7.79 29.30
C GLY A 296 55.38 -6.48 29.64
N GLY A 297 55.59 -6.20 30.93
CA GLY A 297 56.37 -5.06 31.38
C GLY A 297 57.58 -5.44 32.22
N ILE A 298 58.46 -4.46 32.45
CA ILE A 298 59.51 -4.52 33.47
C ILE A 298 59.86 -3.14 34.00
N ALA A 299 60.03 -3.06 35.31
CA ALA A 299 60.52 -1.89 36.03
C ALA A 299 61.32 -2.30 37.29
N TYR A 300 62.01 -1.33 37.88
CA TYR A 300 62.71 -1.53 39.16
C TYR A 300 61.76 -1.33 40.33
N VAL A 301 61.94 -2.10 41.40
CA VAL A 301 61.23 -1.87 42.67
C VAL A 301 62.05 -0.92 43.54
N LEU A 302 61.53 0.29 43.79
CA LEU A 302 62.25 1.33 44.52
C LEU A 302 61.72 1.50 45.95
N GLY A 303 62.59 1.34 46.95
CA GLY A 303 62.23 1.61 48.35
C GLY A 303 62.33 3.08 48.76
N ASN A 304 63.26 3.81 48.16
CA ASN A 304 63.39 5.26 48.32
C ASN A 304 63.88 5.87 47.00
N PRO A 305 62.98 6.41 46.16
CA PRO A 305 63.34 6.95 44.85
C PRO A 305 64.20 8.23 44.92
N CYS A 306 64.45 8.75 46.12
CA CYS A 306 65.17 10.00 46.35
C CYS A 306 66.51 9.80 47.05
N ALA A 307 66.89 8.55 47.32
CA ALA A 307 68.20 8.27 47.89
C ALA A 307 69.30 8.67 46.89
N SER A 308 70.41 9.22 47.40
CA SER A 308 71.48 9.82 46.58
C SER A 308 72.18 8.84 45.64
N ASN A 309 72.05 7.53 45.89
CA ASN A 309 72.57 6.46 45.03
C ASN A 309 71.58 6.05 43.92
N ILE A 310 70.35 6.57 43.93
CA ILE A 310 69.33 6.29 42.91
C ILE A 310 69.48 7.30 41.78
N THR A 311 70.12 6.87 40.70
CA THR A 311 70.27 7.68 39.48
C THR A 311 69.05 7.50 38.56
N ARG A 312 68.98 8.30 37.48
CA ARG A 312 67.90 8.24 36.48
C ARG A 312 67.68 6.84 35.88
N ARG A 313 68.69 5.95 35.88
CA ARG A 313 68.58 4.58 35.38
C ARG A 313 67.51 3.76 36.10
N TYR A 314 67.46 3.89 37.43
CA TYR A 314 66.59 3.05 38.27
C TYR A 314 65.17 3.58 38.31
N LYS A 315 64.95 4.80 37.79
CA LYS A 315 63.64 5.42 37.61
C LYS A 315 63.08 5.16 36.21
N THR A 316 63.41 3.99 35.65
CA THR A 316 62.96 3.60 34.32
C THR A 316 62.03 2.40 34.33
N GLY A 317 61.10 2.37 33.39
CA GLY A 317 60.24 1.23 33.12
C GLY A 317 60.05 1.01 31.63
N VAL A 318 59.68 -0.21 31.25
CA VAL A 318 59.35 -0.59 29.88
C VAL A 318 58.02 -1.33 29.89
N SER A 319 57.10 -0.93 29.01
CA SER A 319 55.85 -1.67 28.81
C SER A 319 55.70 -2.06 27.34
N GLY A 320 55.56 -3.37 27.11
CA GLY A 320 55.09 -3.94 25.85
C GLY A 320 53.57 -3.83 25.78
N ILE A 321 53.09 -2.94 24.91
CA ILE A 321 51.66 -2.62 24.75
C ILE A 321 51.13 -3.12 23.39
N ASP A 322 51.74 -4.19 22.89
CA ASP A 322 51.26 -4.85 21.67
C ASP A 322 49.84 -5.39 21.88
N ASN A 323 49.01 -5.20 20.87
CA ASN A 323 47.61 -5.60 20.87
C ASN A 323 47.43 -6.57 19.72
N SER A 324 47.02 -7.79 20.01
CA SER A 324 46.81 -8.85 19.00
C SER A 324 45.71 -8.51 17.98
N TYR A 325 44.95 -7.44 18.20
CA TYR A 325 43.79 -7.05 17.39
C TYR A 325 43.89 -5.61 16.90
N ASN A 326 44.60 -5.39 15.78
CA ASN A 326 44.86 -4.07 15.17
C ASN A 326 43.61 -3.25 14.76
N SER A 327 42.39 -3.76 14.94
CA SER A 327 41.15 -3.05 14.60
C SER A 327 40.11 -2.98 15.72
N PHE A 328 40.32 -3.74 16.80
CA PHE A 328 39.39 -3.79 17.93
C PHE A 328 40.09 -3.20 19.17
N PRO A 329 39.47 -2.24 19.88
CA PRO A 329 40.15 -1.52 20.95
C PRO A 329 40.32 -2.41 22.19
N THR A 330 41.56 -2.82 22.48
CA THR A 330 41.95 -3.65 23.64
C THR A 330 42.99 -2.95 24.52
N TYR A 331 42.85 -1.64 24.73
CA TYR A 331 43.84 -0.84 25.46
C TYR A 331 43.70 -0.94 26.99
N SER A 332 42.80 -1.77 27.53
CA SER A 332 42.80 -2.10 28.97
C SER A 332 44.11 -2.77 29.39
N TRP A 333 44.66 -3.66 28.56
CA TRP A 333 46.02 -4.21 28.75
C TRP A 333 47.08 -3.11 28.85
N THR A 334 47.04 -2.13 27.95
CA THR A 334 47.95 -0.98 27.96
C THR A 334 47.88 -0.21 29.29
N VAL A 335 46.67 0.03 29.80
CA VAL A 335 46.47 0.70 31.10
C VAL A 335 46.99 -0.17 32.24
N GLU A 336 46.70 -1.47 32.22
CA GLU A 336 47.15 -2.42 33.23
C GLU A 336 48.67 -2.47 33.32
N VAL A 337 49.36 -2.81 32.23
CA VAL A 337 50.82 -3.01 32.24
C VAL A 337 51.56 -1.72 32.59
N VAL A 338 51.12 -0.56 32.12
CA VAL A 338 51.76 0.71 32.47
C VAL A 338 51.55 1.04 33.95
N SER A 339 50.34 0.82 34.48
CA SER A 339 50.06 1.02 35.92
C SER A 339 50.80 0.02 36.80
N HIS A 340 50.99 -1.21 36.33
CA HIS A 340 51.72 -2.26 37.02
C HIS A 340 53.21 -1.90 37.16
N GLU A 341 53.85 -1.54 36.04
CA GLU A 341 55.28 -1.20 36.04
C GLU A 341 55.58 0.11 36.78
N LEU A 342 54.71 1.11 36.65
CA LEU A 342 54.83 2.30 37.50
C LEU A 342 54.61 1.97 38.98
N GLY A 343 53.77 0.98 39.30
CA GLY A 343 53.57 0.47 40.66
C GLY A 343 54.84 -0.11 41.27
N HIS A 344 55.67 -0.82 40.48
CA HIS A 344 57.01 -1.22 40.89
C HIS A 344 57.94 -0.03 41.12
N ASN A 345 57.98 0.91 40.18
CA ASN A 345 58.77 2.14 40.32
C ASN A 345 58.39 2.97 41.56
N PHE A 346 57.15 2.84 42.04
CA PHE A 346 56.65 3.45 43.28
C PHE A 346 56.74 2.51 44.50
N GLY A 347 57.38 1.36 44.35
CA GLY A 347 57.82 0.50 45.44
C GLY A 347 56.89 -0.66 45.81
N SER A 348 55.95 -1.04 44.95
CA SER A 348 55.13 -2.23 45.20
C SER A 348 55.77 -3.52 44.68
N ASN A 349 55.56 -4.61 45.40
CA ASN A 349 55.75 -5.98 44.91
C ASN A 349 54.46 -6.51 44.28
N HIS A 350 54.54 -7.66 43.61
CA HIS A 350 53.35 -8.39 43.15
C HIS A 350 52.50 -8.87 44.32
N THR A 351 51.21 -9.11 44.10
CA THR A 351 50.30 -9.66 45.12
C THR A 351 50.67 -11.07 45.55
N GLN A 352 51.40 -11.83 44.73
CA GLN A 352 51.87 -13.19 45.01
C GLN A 352 53.11 -13.22 45.92
N TRP A 353 53.68 -12.06 46.25
CA TRP A 353 54.84 -11.95 47.11
C TRP A 353 54.53 -12.40 48.54
N CYS A 354 55.31 -13.37 49.04
CA CYS A 354 55.12 -13.93 50.37
C CYS A 354 55.52 -13.01 51.52
N GLY A 355 56.08 -11.82 51.22
CA GLY A 355 56.43 -10.82 52.23
C GLY A 355 55.25 -9.94 52.70
N TRP A 356 54.07 -10.08 52.10
CA TRP A 356 52.86 -9.40 52.58
C TRP A 356 52.40 -9.93 53.94
N ALA A 357 51.70 -9.10 54.71
CA ALA A 357 51.11 -9.52 55.97
C ALA A 357 50.02 -10.58 55.70
N GLY A 358 50.25 -11.82 56.14
CA GLY A 358 49.37 -12.96 55.87
C GLY A 358 49.77 -13.84 54.67
N GLY A 359 50.87 -13.53 54.00
CA GLY A 359 51.33 -14.25 52.79
C GLY A 359 50.73 -13.67 51.51
N ALA A 360 50.75 -14.46 50.42
CA ALA A 360 50.24 -14.04 49.12
C ALA A 360 48.76 -13.58 49.20
N LEU A 361 48.44 -12.51 48.47
CA LEU A 361 47.13 -11.85 48.54
C LEU A 361 46.10 -12.40 47.55
N ASP A 362 46.55 -13.13 46.54
CA ASP A 362 45.70 -13.90 45.61
C ASP A 362 46.36 -15.22 45.17
N ASN A 363 45.66 -15.99 44.35
CA ASN A 363 46.13 -17.25 43.75
C ASN A 363 46.23 -17.21 42.23
N CYS A 364 46.38 -16.03 41.63
CA CYS A 364 46.36 -15.89 40.18
C CYS A 364 47.65 -16.39 39.50
N TYR A 365 48.72 -16.55 40.27
CA TYR A 365 49.99 -17.11 39.80
C TYR A 365 50.75 -17.81 40.94
N ALA A 366 51.90 -18.41 40.61
CA ALA A 366 52.76 -19.03 41.60
C ALA A 366 53.24 -17.99 42.63
N THR A 367 53.30 -18.39 43.91
CA THR A 367 53.76 -17.53 45.01
C THR A 367 55.24 -17.21 44.88
N GLU A 368 55.62 -15.96 45.14
CA GLU A 368 56.99 -15.49 45.04
C GLU A 368 57.64 -15.43 46.43
N ALA A 369 58.81 -16.06 46.60
CA ALA A 369 59.54 -16.02 47.85
C ALA A 369 60.01 -14.60 48.17
N SER A 370 60.11 -14.26 49.46
CA SER A 370 60.68 -12.96 49.83
C SER A 370 62.18 -12.94 49.51
N PRO A 371 62.72 -11.85 48.92
CA PRO A 371 64.15 -11.66 48.75
C PRO A 371 64.95 -11.73 50.05
N SER A 372 64.28 -11.60 51.21
CA SER A 372 64.85 -11.78 52.54
C SER A 372 64.99 -13.24 53.00
N GLY A 373 64.84 -14.23 52.10
CA GLY A 373 65.02 -15.66 52.41
C GLY A 373 63.83 -16.33 53.11
N ALA A 374 62.62 -15.77 53.01
CA ALA A 374 61.43 -16.41 53.58
C ALA A 374 60.99 -17.64 52.77
N ALA A 375 60.55 -18.70 53.46
CA ALA A 375 59.99 -19.89 52.82
C ALA A 375 58.76 -19.54 51.97
N ALA A 376 58.52 -20.31 50.90
CA ALA A 376 57.31 -20.20 50.11
C ALA A 376 56.06 -20.25 51.02
N CYS A 377 55.11 -19.34 50.77
CA CYS A 377 53.85 -19.25 51.48
C CYS A 377 52.73 -19.97 50.69
N PRO A 378 51.61 -20.35 51.33
CA PRO A 378 50.44 -20.81 50.60
C PRO A 378 49.91 -19.71 49.65
N PRO A 379 49.30 -20.08 48.50
CA PRO A 379 48.58 -19.13 47.66
C PRO A 379 47.48 -18.39 48.43
N GLY A 380 47.22 -17.15 48.05
CA GLY A 380 46.15 -16.35 48.62
C GLY A 380 44.74 -16.82 48.19
N PRO A 381 43.68 -16.11 48.60
CA PRO A 381 42.32 -16.42 48.15
C PRO A 381 42.12 -16.12 46.66
N ALA A 382 41.13 -16.78 46.04
CA ALA A 382 40.69 -16.40 44.70
C ALA A 382 40.04 -15.01 44.71
N PRO A 383 40.34 -14.12 43.75
CA PRO A 383 39.67 -12.83 43.66
C PRO A 383 38.18 -13.00 43.35
N VAL A 384 37.32 -12.23 44.02
CA VAL A 384 35.86 -12.31 43.86
C VAL A 384 35.36 -11.45 42.68
N ASN A 385 35.95 -10.28 42.46
CA ASN A 385 35.52 -9.30 41.44
C ASN A 385 36.69 -8.89 40.52
N GLY A 386 37.54 -9.86 40.16
CA GLY A 386 38.79 -9.64 39.43
C GLY A 386 39.97 -9.26 40.35
N GLY A 387 41.19 -9.35 39.81
CA GLY A 387 42.43 -8.99 40.51
C GLY A 387 42.66 -7.48 40.62
N THR A 388 43.64 -7.10 41.44
CA THR A 388 44.19 -5.74 41.57
C THR A 388 45.34 -5.51 40.58
N ILE A 389 45.76 -4.26 40.38
CA ILE A 389 46.80 -3.89 39.40
C ILE A 389 48.11 -4.69 39.55
N MET A 390 48.60 -4.95 40.77
CA MET A 390 49.85 -5.70 41.00
C MET A 390 49.69 -7.22 40.91
N SER A 391 48.61 -7.71 40.30
CA SER A 391 48.31 -9.15 40.20
C SER A 391 48.48 -9.68 38.78
N TYR A 392 48.79 -10.97 38.66
CA TYR A 392 48.79 -11.71 37.41
C TYR A 392 47.41 -12.28 37.02
N CYS A 393 46.32 -11.80 37.62
CA CYS A 393 44.97 -12.29 37.29
C CYS A 393 44.57 -12.10 35.82
N HIS A 394 45.24 -11.22 35.08
CA HIS A 394 45.10 -11.11 33.61
C HIS A 394 45.44 -12.42 32.86
N LEU A 395 46.25 -13.32 33.44
CA LEU A 395 46.58 -14.65 32.87
C LEU A 395 45.47 -15.70 33.12
N THR A 396 44.56 -15.39 34.04
CA THR A 396 43.50 -16.28 34.51
C THR A 396 42.13 -15.87 33.97
N GLY A 397 41.07 -16.60 34.32
CA GLY A 397 39.69 -16.20 34.02
C GLY A 397 39.16 -15.07 34.89
N TYR A 398 39.88 -14.67 35.95
CA TYR A 398 39.43 -13.61 36.85
C TYR A 398 39.60 -12.21 36.24
N GLY A 399 40.63 -12.01 35.40
CA GLY A 399 40.98 -10.70 34.85
C GLY A 399 41.45 -9.70 35.91
N ILE A 400 41.72 -8.47 35.49
CA ILE A 400 42.02 -7.34 36.38
C ILE A 400 40.82 -6.40 36.37
N ASN A 401 40.43 -5.87 37.53
CA ASN A 401 39.36 -4.89 37.63
C ASN A 401 39.91 -3.59 38.24
N PHE A 402 39.89 -2.50 37.46
CA PHE A 402 40.49 -1.24 37.88
C PHE A 402 39.75 -0.56 39.04
N ALA A 403 38.49 -0.93 39.30
CA ALA A 403 37.77 -0.49 40.49
C ALA A 403 38.41 -1.01 41.80
N ASN A 404 39.22 -2.08 41.74
CA ASN A 404 39.95 -2.60 42.89
C ASN A 404 41.28 -1.85 43.15
N GLY A 405 41.74 -1.01 42.21
CA GLY A 405 43.01 -0.28 42.31
C GLY A 405 44.19 -1.20 42.58
N PHE A 406 45.10 -0.78 43.46
CA PHE A 406 46.24 -1.59 43.89
C PHE A 406 45.89 -2.55 45.04
N GLY A 407 44.70 -2.42 45.62
CA GLY A 407 44.32 -3.14 46.84
C GLY A 407 45.02 -2.58 48.09
N VAL A 408 44.64 -3.11 49.25
CA VAL A 408 45.01 -2.49 50.53
C VAL A 408 46.52 -2.48 50.79
N GLN A 409 47.20 -3.64 50.73
CA GLN A 409 48.63 -3.70 51.09
C GLN A 409 49.54 -3.10 50.00
N PRO A 410 49.37 -3.41 48.70
CA PRO A 410 50.15 -2.77 47.64
C PRO A 410 49.92 -1.26 47.57
N GLY A 411 48.66 -0.80 47.66
CA GLY A 411 48.35 0.63 47.68
C GLY A 411 48.94 1.36 48.89
N ASN A 412 48.89 0.76 50.10
CA ASN A 412 49.53 1.33 51.29
C ASN A 412 51.05 1.43 51.12
N ARG A 413 51.67 0.39 50.54
CA ARG A 413 53.11 0.37 50.25
C ARG A 413 53.51 1.52 49.32
N ILE A 414 52.80 1.69 48.21
CA ILE A 414 53.06 2.76 47.23
C ILE A 414 52.97 4.14 47.92
N ARG A 415 51.87 4.40 48.65
CA ARG A 415 51.71 5.65 49.40
C ARG A 415 52.82 5.91 50.40
N GLN A 416 53.35 4.89 51.07
CA GLN A 416 54.45 5.06 52.02
C GLN A 416 55.77 5.41 51.34
N VAL A 417 56.07 4.75 50.22
CA VAL A 417 57.31 5.00 49.47
C VAL A 417 57.29 6.40 48.88
N ILE A 418 56.21 6.79 48.20
CA ILE A 418 56.06 8.16 47.68
C ILE A 418 55.92 9.17 48.84
N GLY A 419 55.21 8.80 49.92
CA GLY A 419 55.10 9.48 51.22
C GLY A 419 56.41 9.96 51.80
N GLY A 420 57.39 9.05 51.82
CA GLY A 420 58.71 9.28 52.39
C GLY A 420 59.76 9.84 51.41
N ALA A 421 59.42 9.95 50.13
CA ALA A 421 60.33 10.31 49.06
C ALA A 421 60.56 11.84 48.99
N SER A 422 61.61 12.34 49.64
CA SER A 422 61.90 13.81 49.72
C SER A 422 62.12 14.56 48.39
N CYS A 423 62.39 13.85 47.30
CA CYS A 423 62.54 14.39 45.95
C CYS A 423 61.20 14.52 45.20
N PHE A 424 60.15 13.85 45.66
CA PHE A 424 58.78 14.12 45.26
C PHE A 424 58.22 15.07 46.31
N GLY A 425 58.45 16.36 46.08
CA GLY A 425 58.06 17.41 47.02
C GLY A 425 58.95 17.50 48.27
N ALA A 426 59.98 18.36 48.19
CA ALA A 426 60.36 19.16 49.37
C ALA A 426 59.22 20.15 49.77
N CYS A 427 58.12 20.14 49.03
CA CYS A 427 56.92 20.89 49.33
C CYS A 427 55.99 20.17 50.29
N ARG A 428 56.22 20.40 51.59
CA ARG A 428 55.27 20.04 52.66
C ARG A 428 54.15 21.06 52.83
N MET A 429 54.20 22.15 52.07
CA MET A 429 53.11 23.12 52.05
C MET A 429 51.86 22.41 51.57
N THR A 430 50.81 22.48 52.37
CA THR A 430 49.46 22.11 51.95
C THR A 430 48.65 23.38 51.84
N ILE A 431 47.72 23.44 50.90
CA ILE A 431 46.86 24.60 50.75
C ILE A 431 45.40 24.17 50.79
N ALA A 432 44.59 24.93 51.53
CA ALA A 432 43.13 24.85 51.51
C ALA A 432 42.60 26.15 50.89
N ILE A 433 41.51 26.06 50.13
CA ILE A 433 40.92 27.23 49.47
C ILE A 433 39.52 27.46 50.04
N GLU A 434 39.33 28.60 50.69
CA GLU A 434 38.02 29.11 51.06
C GLU A 434 37.49 30.01 49.94
N LYS A 435 36.35 29.65 49.34
CA LYS A 435 35.78 30.40 48.23
C LYS A 435 34.42 31.00 48.55
N VAL A 436 34.17 32.17 47.97
CA VAL A 436 32.84 32.77 47.79
C VAL A 436 32.59 32.83 46.29
N ASN A 437 31.56 32.15 45.85
CA ASN A 437 31.17 32.12 44.45
C ASN A 437 30.76 33.52 43.96
N ALA A 438 31.00 33.79 42.69
CA ALA A 438 30.56 35.01 42.04
C ALA A 438 29.03 35.03 41.91
N SER A 439 28.39 36.18 41.87
CA SER A 439 26.93 36.28 41.69
C SER A 439 26.57 36.96 40.39
N CYS A 440 25.59 36.40 39.68
CA CYS A 440 25.01 36.99 38.48
C CYS A 440 26.05 37.29 37.38
N ASN A 441 27.01 36.37 37.23
CA ASN A 441 28.14 36.48 36.29
C ASN A 441 29.00 37.74 36.47
N GLN A 442 28.91 38.41 37.61
CA GLN A 442 29.75 39.55 37.91
C GLN A 442 31.10 39.08 38.45
N ALA A 443 32.11 39.92 38.25
CA ALA A 443 33.44 39.74 38.81
C ALA A 443 33.44 40.13 40.29
N ASN A 444 32.70 39.39 41.13
CA ASN A 444 32.59 39.65 42.57
C ASN A 444 32.80 38.39 43.43
N GLY A 445 33.19 37.27 42.82
CA GLY A 445 33.64 36.09 43.55
C GLY A 445 35.00 36.32 44.19
N THR A 446 35.32 35.51 45.20
CA THR A 446 36.61 35.54 45.88
C THR A 446 37.10 34.13 46.19
N ALA A 447 38.40 33.89 46.16
CA ALA A 447 39.01 32.68 46.69
C ALA A 447 40.22 33.06 47.55
N THR A 448 40.27 32.57 48.78
CA THR A 448 41.38 32.81 49.71
C THR A 448 42.12 31.51 49.95
N VAL A 449 43.42 31.54 49.70
CA VAL A 449 44.33 30.43 49.96
C VAL A 449 44.80 30.48 51.41
N VAL A 450 44.61 29.38 52.12
CA VAL A 450 45.19 29.12 53.45
C VAL A 450 46.27 28.07 53.28
N ALA A 451 47.53 28.49 53.36
CA ALA A 451 48.66 27.58 53.31
C ALA A 451 49.07 27.15 54.73
N THR A 452 49.35 25.87 54.93
CA THR A 452 49.93 25.32 56.17
C THR A 452 51.21 24.55 55.85
N ALA A 453 52.10 24.41 56.84
CA ALA A 453 53.41 23.75 56.69
C ALA A 453 54.33 24.33 55.59
N SER A 454 54.14 25.61 55.23
CA SER A 454 55.04 26.38 54.38
C SER A 454 56.30 26.86 55.12
N THR A 455 57.42 27.00 54.41
CA THR A 455 58.66 27.57 54.95
C THR A 455 58.93 28.98 54.43
N GLY A 456 58.83 29.97 55.32
CA GLY A 456 59.14 31.37 55.03
C GLY A 456 58.01 32.14 54.34
N ALA A 457 58.37 33.18 53.59
CA ALA A 457 57.40 34.04 52.90
C ALA A 457 56.75 33.31 51.71
N LEU A 458 55.46 33.52 51.52
CA LEU A 458 54.68 32.95 50.43
C LEU A 458 54.53 33.95 49.29
N THR A 459 54.65 33.46 48.05
CA THR A 459 54.22 34.15 46.84
C THR A 459 53.04 33.40 46.24
N TYR A 460 52.11 34.16 45.66
CA TYR A 460 50.93 33.64 45.00
C TYR A 460 50.95 34.14 43.56
N LEU A 461 50.53 33.30 42.62
CA LEU A 461 50.28 33.68 41.24
C LEU A 461 49.03 32.98 40.77
N TRP A 462 47.97 33.74 40.57
CA TRP A 462 46.72 33.27 40.01
C TRP A 462 46.80 33.28 38.48
N SER A 463 46.02 32.41 37.85
CA SER A 463 45.88 32.30 36.39
C SER A 463 45.53 33.63 35.69
N ASN A 464 44.88 34.55 36.40
CA ASN A 464 44.52 35.88 35.90
C ASN A 464 45.57 36.96 36.18
N GLY A 465 46.76 36.58 36.67
CA GLY A 465 47.88 37.46 36.98
C GLY A 465 47.83 38.14 38.35
N GLN A 466 46.81 37.90 39.19
CA GLN A 466 46.81 38.40 40.56
C GLN A 466 47.88 37.69 41.41
N THR A 467 48.47 38.39 42.38
CA THR A 467 49.63 37.89 43.14
C THR A 467 49.45 37.81 44.67
N GLY A 468 48.23 38.02 45.16
CA GLY A 468 47.90 37.96 46.59
C GLY A 468 47.30 36.62 47.01
N ALA A 469 47.26 36.35 48.33
CA ALA A 469 46.65 35.14 48.89
C ALA A 469 45.13 35.03 48.61
N THR A 470 44.47 36.17 48.41
CA THR A 470 43.06 36.23 48.04
C THR A 470 42.91 36.71 46.60
N LEU A 471 42.32 35.86 45.77
CA LEU A 471 41.72 36.23 44.49
C LEU A 471 40.48 37.08 44.77
N VAL A 472 40.45 38.30 44.26
CA VAL A 472 39.29 39.21 44.36
C VAL A 472 38.75 39.56 42.98
N ASN A 473 37.48 39.97 42.95
CA ASN A 473 36.79 40.31 41.71
C ASN A 473 36.89 39.18 40.66
N ALA A 474 36.77 37.93 41.12
CA ALA A 474 36.78 36.79 40.24
C ALA A 474 35.42 36.69 39.53
N ALA A 475 35.44 36.59 38.21
CA ALA A 475 34.27 36.16 37.45
C ALA A 475 34.07 34.64 37.66
N PRO A 476 32.91 34.07 37.31
CA PRO A 476 32.78 32.63 37.28
C PRO A 476 33.80 32.00 36.33
N GLY A 477 34.49 30.96 36.78
CA GLY A 477 35.55 30.32 36.02
C GLY A 477 36.51 29.52 36.90
N THR A 478 37.37 28.75 36.24
CA THR A 478 38.45 28.02 36.91
C THR A 478 39.68 28.91 36.97
N TYR A 479 40.21 29.07 38.17
CA TYR A 479 41.46 29.76 38.43
C TYR A 479 42.44 28.75 39.01
N HIS A 480 43.61 28.62 38.41
CA HIS A 480 44.72 27.93 39.06
C HIS A 480 45.49 28.95 39.90
N VAL A 481 45.82 28.58 41.13
CA VAL A 481 46.78 29.32 41.94
C VAL A 481 48.06 28.52 42.05
N THR A 482 49.17 29.19 41.75
CA THR A 482 50.51 28.74 42.12
C THR A 482 50.87 29.42 43.43
N VAL A 483 51.08 28.64 44.48
CA VAL A 483 51.57 29.10 45.77
C VAL A 483 53.00 28.62 45.90
N LYS A 484 53.94 29.51 46.20
CA LYS A 484 55.35 29.17 46.37
C LYS A 484 55.90 29.72 47.67
N ASP A 485 56.62 28.92 48.42
CA ASP A 485 57.30 29.37 49.64
C ASP A 485 58.74 29.82 49.36
N ALA A 486 59.44 30.30 50.40
CA ALA A 486 60.79 30.83 50.27
C ALA A 486 61.86 29.74 50.06
N ALA A 487 61.55 28.48 50.39
CA ALA A 487 62.40 27.32 50.12
C ALA A 487 62.23 26.80 48.68
N GLY A 488 61.28 27.35 47.93
CA GLY A 488 61.02 27.00 46.54
C GLY A 488 59.94 25.95 46.35
N CYS A 489 59.29 25.51 47.44
CA CYS A 489 58.19 24.56 47.42
C CYS A 489 56.96 25.18 46.76
N GLN A 490 56.39 24.50 45.78
CA GLN A 490 55.31 25.00 44.96
C GLN A 490 54.08 24.08 45.03
N VAL A 491 52.93 24.64 45.39
CA VAL A 491 51.64 23.93 45.30
C VAL A 491 50.79 24.61 44.24
N MET A 492 50.24 23.80 43.34
CA MET A 492 49.22 24.25 42.41
C MET A 492 47.88 23.63 42.78
N GLU A 493 46.85 24.45 42.89
CA GLU A 493 45.49 23.98 43.01
C GLU A 493 44.56 24.77 42.10
N ASP A 494 43.54 24.08 41.60
CA ASP A 494 42.44 24.69 40.87
C ASP A 494 41.35 25.09 41.86
N VAL A 495 40.82 26.30 41.71
CA VAL A 495 39.57 26.73 42.31
C VAL A 495 38.57 27.08 41.22
N VAL A 496 37.41 26.45 41.29
CA VAL A 496 36.26 26.85 40.48
C VAL A 496 35.49 27.90 41.26
N ILE A 497 35.47 29.14 40.77
CA ILE A 497 34.51 30.14 41.22
C ILE A 497 33.21 29.87 40.47
N ASP A 498 32.21 29.31 41.15
CA ASP A 498 30.90 29.11 40.53
C ASP A 498 30.13 30.43 40.47
N ASN A 499 29.02 30.43 39.75
CA ASN A 499 28.05 31.52 39.77
C ASN A 499 26.95 31.23 40.82
N SER A 500 27.12 31.67 42.07
CA SER A 500 26.07 31.69 43.10
C SER A 500 25.14 32.88 42.89
N GLY A 501 24.09 32.63 42.13
CA GLY A 501 23.07 33.60 41.78
C GLY A 501 22.60 33.23 40.39
N ASN A 502 21.33 32.86 40.26
CA ASN A 502 20.75 32.62 38.95
C ASN A 502 21.06 33.86 38.10
N ASN A 503 21.77 33.68 36.98
CA ASN A 503 21.59 34.61 35.87
C ASN A 503 20.09 34.75 35.73
N LEU A 504 19.54 35.99 35.80
CA LEU A 504 18.10 36.21 35.78
C LEU A 504 17.55 35.56 34.52
N SER A 505 17.09 34.32 34.68
CA SER A 505 16.59 33.50 33.60
C SER A 505 15.10 33.72 33.64
N PHE A 506 14.68 34.51 32.68
CA PHE A 506 13.30 34.67 32.32
C PHE A 506 13.22 34.37 30.83
N ASP A 507 12.09 33.83 30.44
CA ASP A 507 11.80 33.56 29.04
C ASP A 507 11.29 34.84 28.40
N LEU A 508 11.65 35.02 27.14
CA LEU A 508 11.05 36.00 26.25
C LEU A 508 10.34 35.21 25.15
N ASN A 509 9.03 35.37 25.06
CA ASN A 509 8.19 34.71 24.06
C ASN A 509 7.60 35.77 23.11
N PRO A 510 7.72 35.62 21.78
CA PRO A 510 8.48 34.59 21.05
C PRO A 510 9.99 34.66 21.29
N GLY A 511 10.70 33.56 21.01
CA GLY A 511 12.15 33.38 21.22
C GLY A 511 13.06 34.28 20.37
N PRO A 512 14.23 33.83 19.88
CA PRO A 512 15.24 34.74 19.32
C PRO A 512 14.77 35.51 18.08
N ASP A 513 13.76 35.00 17.38
CA ASP A 513 13.14 35.66 16.23
C ASP A 513 11.61 35.69 16.40
N ALA A 514 11.02 36.83 16.04
CA ALA A 514 9.58 37.00 15.92
C ALA A 514 9.26 37.68 14.60
N GLY A 515 8.14 37.31 13.99
CA GLY A 515 7.66 37.93 12.77
C GLY A 515 6.27 38.51 12.96
N PHE A 516 5.97 39.61 12.29
CA PHE A 516 4.60 40.13 12.18
C PHE A 516 4.34 40.63 10.76
N CYS A 517 3.07 40.63 10.36
CA CYS A 517 2.68 41.07 9.02
C CYS A 517 2.66 42.60 8.92
N ALA A 518 2.95 43.13 7.74
CA ALA A 518 2.81 44.56 7.46
C ALA A 518 1.44 45.10 7.92
N GLY A 519 1.43 46.14 8.76
CA GLY A 519 0.23 46.72 9.37
C GLY A 519 -0.20 46.13 10.73
N GLY A 520 0.46 45.07 11.21
CA GLY A 520 0.20 44.46 12.52
C GLY A 520 1.28 44.76 13.59
N GLY A 521 1.33 43.92 14.62
CA GLY A 521 2.40 43.89 15.60
C GLY A 521 2.49 42.53 16.30
N VAL A 522 3.59 42.27 16.98
CA VAL A 522 3.81 41.05 17.78
C VAL A 522 3.96 41.41 19.26
N VAL A 523 3.26 40.67 20.13
CA VAL A 523 3.40 40.82 21.58
C VAL A 523 4.64 40.04 22.02
N LEU A 524 5.59 40.75 22.59
CA LEU A 524 6.79 40.23 23.22
C LEU A 524 6.52 40.14 24.71
N GLN A 525 6.56 38.94 25.26
CA GLN A 525 6.24 38.66 26.65
C GLN A 525 7.47 38.11 27.37
N ALA A 526 8.02 38.90 28.29
CA ALA A 526 8.96 38.42 29.30
C ALA A 526 8.18 37.69 30.41
N THR A 527 8.78 36.67 31.05
CA THR A 527 8.20 36.02 32.24
C THR A 527 7.78 37.09 33.26
N SER A 528 6.51 37.15 33.62
CA SER A 528 5.97 38.10 34.58
C SER A 528 6.36 37.73 36.00
N ASN A 529 7.13 38.58 36.69
CA ASN A 529 7.49 38.40 38.09
C ASN A 529 7.46 39.75 38.80
N SER A 530 6.72 39.84 39.90
CA SER A 530 6.55 41.08 40.68
C SER A 530 7.85 41.57 41.34
N ALA A 531 8.88 40.74 41.43
CA ALA A 531 10.19 41.11 41.96
C ALA A 531 11.15 41.67 40.89
N TYR A 532 10.75 41.71 39.62
CA TYR A 532 11.58 42.19 38.50
C TYR A 532 11.14 43.59 38.04
N SER A 533 12.11 44.42 37.66
CA SER A 533 11.87 45.64 36.89
C SER A 533 12.32 45.44 35.44
N TYR A 534 11.48 45.81 34.47
CA TYR A 534 11.76 45.64 33.04
C TYR A 534 12.10 46.97 32.37
N VAL A 535 12.98 46.92 31.38
CA VAL A 535 13.28 48.05 30.47
C VAL A 535 13.38 47.50 29.06
N TRP A 536 12.57 48.04 28.15
CA TRP A 536 12.62 47.66 26.73
C TRP A 536 13.54 48.58 25.92
N SER A 537 14.20 48.03 24.92
CA SER A 537 15.01 48.75 23.94
C SER A 537 14.77 48.20 22.54
N ARG A 538 15.02 49.03 21.52
CA ARG A 538 15.02 48.64 20.11
C ARG A 538 16.31 49.09 19.45
N ASN A 539 16.99 48.18 18.75
CA ASN A 539 18.27 48.40 18.10
C ASN A 539 19.29 49.07 19.04
N GLY A 540 19.31 48.64 20.32
CA GLY A 540 20.20 49.19 21.35
C GLY A 540 19.77 50.52 21.99
N THR A 541 18.69 51.16 21.52
CA THR A 541 18.16 52.40 22.11
C THR A 541 16.98 52.10 23.02
N THR A 542 17.02 52.55 24.28
CA THR A 542 15.92 52.39 25.23
C THR A 542 14.63 53.01 24.72
N ILE A 543 13.51 52.31 24.88
CA ILE A 543 12.18 52.82 24.59
C ILE A 543 11.67 53.48 25.88
N PRO A 544 11.52 54.83 25.93
CA PRO A 544 11.20 55.52 27.18
C PRO A 544 9.84 55.12 27.75
N GLY A 545 9.76 54.87 29.06
CA GLY A 545 8.52 54.59 29.79
C GLY A 545 8.05 53.12 29.77
N GLU A 546 8.63 52.27 28.93
CA GLU A 546 8.21 50.88 28.78
C GLU A 546 8.82 49.98 29.87
N THR A 547 8.04 49.72 30.91
CA THR A 547 8.45 48.98 32.12
C THR A 547 7.62 47.72 32.41
N SER A 548 6.65 47.41 31.56
CA SER A 548 5.83 46.21 31.65
C SER A 548 6.63 44.95 31.31
N SER A 549 6.24 43.80 31.85
CA SER A 549 6.77 42.50 31.41
C SER A 549 6.34 42.13 29.98
N SER A 550 5.45 42.91 29.35
CA SER A 550 5.03 42.74 27.96
C SER A 550 5.22 44.02 27.14
N TYR A 551 5.49 43.87 25.84
CA TYR A 551 5.59 44.98 24.89
C TYR A 551 5.08 44.56 23.50
N THR A 552 4.30 45.40 22.83
CA THR A 552 3.81 45.12 21.46
C THR A 552 4.69 45.81 20.43
N ALA A 553 5.49 45.03 19.69
CA ALA A 553 6.34 45.53 18.62
C ALA A 553 5.57 45.65 17.31
N SER A 554 5.37 46.89 16.83
CA SER A 554 4.71 47.23 15.55
C SER A 554 5.68 47.62 14.43
N GLN A 555 6.99 47.54 14.69
CA GLN A 555 8.05 47.87 13.73
C GLN A 555 9.14 46.81 13.75
N ALA A 556 9.85 46.61 12.65
CA ALA A 556 10.97 45.68 12.58
C ALA A 556 12.21 46.19 13.34
N GLY A 557 13.05 45.29 13.82
CA GLY A 557 14.29 45.58 14.52
C GLY A 557 14.53 44.61 15.67
N THR A 558 15.72 44.69 16.26
CA THR A 558 16.07 43.89 17.44
C THR A 558 15.47 44.54 18.67
N PHE A 559 14.46 43.91 19.26
CA PHE A 559 13.93 44.33 20.56
C PHE A 559 14.66 43.56 21.66
N ALA A 560 15.03 44.25 22.73
CA ALA A 560 15.59 43.63 23.91
C ALA A 560 14.87 44.11 25.15
N VAL A 561 14.58 43.17 26.05
CA VAL A 561 14.07 43.46 27.39
C VAL A 561 15.16 43.12 28.39
N ARG A 562 15.47 44.09 29.26
CA ARG A 562 16.33 43.90 30.42
C ARG A 562 15.44 43.75 31.65
N ALA A 563 15.42 42.58 32.26
CA ALA A 563 14.82 42.38 33.57
C ALA A 563 15.90 42.55 34.66
N SER A 564 15.58 43.23 35.75
CA SER A 564 16.49 43.46 36.87
C SER A 564 15.83 43.08 38.20
N GLN A 565 16.58 42.43 39.08
CA GLN A 565 16.22 42.16 40.48
C GLN A 565 17.46 42.48 41.32
N GLY A 566 17.49 43.65 41.96
CA GLY A 566 18.71 44.16 42.59
C GLY A 566 19.84 44.38 41.57
N ALA A 567 21.05 43.87 41.86
CA ALA A 567 22.21 43.98 40.98
C ALA A 567 22.22 42.97 39.80
N CYS A 568 21.38 41.94 39.88
CA CYS A 568 21.27 40.93 38.84
C CYS A 568 20.43 41.48 37.69
N THR A 569 20.94 41.38 36.46
CA THR A 569 20.18 41.75 35.27
C THR A 569 20.29 40.67 34.21
N GLY A 570 19.17 40.28 33.64
CA GLY A 570 19.12 39.41 32.46
C GLY A 570 18.61 40.24 31.28
N THR A 571 19.23 40.06 30.12
CA THR A 571 18.70 40.60 28.87
C THR A 571 18.27 39.44 27.99
N ARG A 572 17.09 39.58 27.38
CA ARG A 572 16.65 38.72 26.28
C ARG A 572 16.34 39.60 25.11
N SER A 573 16.76 39.17 23.93
CA SER A 573 16.49 39.86 22.68
C SER A 573 15.69 38.97 21.76
N VAL A 574 14.84 39.61 20.99
CA VAL A 574 14.07 39.04 19.90
C VAL A 574 14.26 39.92 18.69
N ASN A 575 14.71 39.33 17.60
CA ASN A 575 14.77 39.99 16.32
C ASN A 575 13.37 40.00 15.71
N VAL A 576 12.75 41.16 15.67
CA VAL A 576 11.41 41.32 15.10
C VAL A 576 11.54 41.67 13.63
N THR A 577 11.11 40.76 12.77
CA THR A 577 11.05 41.00 11.32
C THR A 577 9.63 41.37 10.91
N GLN A 578 9.51 42.33 10.01
CA GLN A 578 8.25 42.60 9.33
C GLN A 578 8.24 41.77 8.04
N VAL A 579 7.26 40.89 7.91
CA VAL A 579 7.10 40.04 6.72
C VAL A 579 5.97 40.63 5.87
N ALA A 580 6.22 40.80 4.57
CA ALA A 580 5.17 41.15 3.63
C ALA A 580 4.19 39.98 3.53
N ALA A 581 2.88 40.25 3.65
CA ALA A 581 1.87 39.21 3.50
C ALA A 581 2.00 38.58 2.09
N PRO A 582 1.99 37.24 1.98
CA PRO A 582 2.04 36.61 0.66
C PRO A 582 0.78 36.98 -0.12
N THR A 583 0.90 37.12 -1.45
CA THR A 583 -0.29 37.22 -2.32
C THR A 583 -0.68 35.79 -2.70
N ALA A 584 -1.86 35.33 -2.27
CA ALA A 584 -2.36 34.00 -2.58
C ALA A 584 -3.35 34.06 -3.75
N THR A 585 -3.01 33.44 -4.87
CA THR A 585 -3.89 33.30 -6.04
C THR A 585 -3.91 31.85 -6.48
N ILE A 586 -5.00 31.41 -7.11
CA ILE A 586 -5.09 30.09 -7.74
C ILE A 586 -5.16 30.28 -9.24
N THR A 587 -4.26 29.63 -9.96
CA THR A 587 -4.31 29.44 -11.42
C THR A 587 -4.62 27.98 -11.73
N ALA A 588 -5.63 27.74 -12.55
CA ALA A 588 -5.95 26.39 -13.01
C ALA A 588 -5.19 26.08 -14.31
N SER A 589 -4.70 24.85 -14.46
CA SER A 589 -4.03 24.38 -15.69
C SER A 589 -4.96 24.31 -16.91
N GLY A 590 -6.26 24.52 -16.73
CA GLY A 590 -7.31 24.45 -17.75
C GLY A 590 -8.67 24.86 -17.18
N PRO A 591 -9.78 24.54 -17.86
CA PRO A 591 -11.14 24.80 -17.37
C PRO A 591 -11.37 24.15 -16.00
N THR A 592 -12.13 24.81 -15.12
CA THR A 592 -12.42 24.28 -13.77
C THR A 592 -13.69 23.43 -13.71
N ASN A 593 -14.40 23.30 -14.83
CA ASN A 593 -15.51 22.39 -15.06
C ASN A 593 -15.04 21.20 -15.89
N VAL A 594 -14.63 20.11 -15.22
CA VAL A 594 -14.01 18.94 -15.86
C VAL A 594 -14.81 17.66 -15.59
N CYS A 595 -14.55 16.64 -16.40
CA CYS A 595 -15.09 15.30 -16.18
C CYS A 595 -14.23 14.53 -15.19
N GLU A 596 -14.83 13.62 -14.43
CA GLU A 596 -14.10 12.66 -13.61
C GLU A 596 -13.03 11.92 -14.44
N GLY A 597 -11.79 11.90 -13.93
CA GLY A 597 -10.62 11.32 -14.60
C GLY A 597 -9.84 12.27 -15.52
N VAL A 598 -10.35 13.47 -15.82
CA VAL A 598 -9.57 14.50 -16.55
C VAL A 598 -8.60 15.19 -15.58
N ALA A 599 -7.33 15.25 -15.97
CA ALA A 599 -6.30 15.90 -15.17
C ALA A 599 -6.54 17.42 -15.11
N LEU A 600 -6.80 17.93 -13.91
CA LEU A 600 -6.85 19.35 -13.57
C LEU A 600 -5.86 19.60 -12.43
N THR A 601 -4.98 20.59 -12.60
CA THR A 601 -4.07 21.03 -11.55
C THR A 601 -4.40 22.46 -11.19
N LEU A 602 -4.60 22.71 -9.90
CA LEU A 602 -4.63 24.04 -9.31
C LEU A 602 -3.21 24.38 -8.84
N ASP A 603 -2.71 25.55 -9.22
CA ASP A 603 -1.38 26.04 -8.90
C ASP A 603 -1.50 27.34 -8.11
N ALA A 604 -0.81 27.41 -6.97
CA ALA A 604 -0.75 28.59 -6.12
C ALA A 604 0.19 29.70 -6.66
N GLY A 605 0.97 29.43 -7.72
CA GLY A 605 1.72 30.43 -8.50
C GLY A 605 3.02 30.94 -7.87
N ILE A 606 3.38 30.49 -6.68
CA ILE A 606 4.60 30.88 -5.95
C ILE A 606 5.41 29.64 -5.56
N GLY A 607 6.73 29.77 -5.56
CA GLY A 607 7.69 28.73 -5.14
C GLY A 607 8.34 29.07 -3.80
N SER A 608 9.23 28.19 -3.31
CA SER A 608 9.98 28.32 -2.05
C SER A 608 10.34 29.77 -1.67
N PRO A 609 10.15 30.23 -0.41
CA PRO A 609 10.11 29.45 0.84
C PRO A 609 8.71 29.29 1.49
N TYR A 610 7.61 29.45 0.75
CA TYR A 610 6.26 29.36 1.32
C TYR A 610 5.79 27.92 1.56
N THR A 611 4.90 27.75 2.55
CA THR A 611 4.14 26.51 2.78
C THR A 611 2.70 26.69 2.33
N TYR A 612 2.06 25.57 1.98
CA TYR A 612 0.72 25.55 1.41
C TYR A 612 -0.18 24.66 2.24
N GLN A 613 -1.45 25.03 2.33
CA GLN A 613 -2.50 24.16 2.82
C GLN A 613 -3.73 24.40 1.95
N TRP A 614 -4.14 23.38 1.19
CA TRP A 614 -5.35 23.46 0.39
C TRP A 614 -6.58 23.18 1.25
N LEU A 615 -7.66 23.92 0.97
CA LEU A 615 -8.95 23.78 1.62
C LEU A 615 -10.03 23.55 0.57
N ARG A 616 -11.03 22.75 0.92
CA ARG A 616 -12.26 22.55 0.14
C ARG A 616 -13.44 23.00 0.99
N ASN A 617 -14.21 23.95 0.49
CA ASN A 617 -15.38 24.53 1.18
C ASN A 617 -15.06 25.06 2.59
N GLY A 618 -13.85 25.61 2.77
CA GLY A 618 -13.37 26.13 4.05
C GLY A 618 -12.77 25.07 4.99
N THR A 619 -12.82 23.78 4.65
CA THR A 619 -12.22 22.69 5.44
C THR A 619 -10.87 22.27 4.86
N GLU A 620 -9.86 22.08 5.71
CA GLU A 620 -8.52 21.65 5.28
C GLU A 620 -8.53 20.24 4.69
N ILE A 621 -7.75 20.06 3.62
CA ILE A 621 -7.53 18.77 2.98
C ILE A 621 -6.24 18.18 3.54
N THR A 622 -6.35 17.09 4.31
CA THR A 622 -5.22 16.45 4.98
C THR A 622 -4.12 16.07 3.98
N GLY A 623 -2.87 16.49 4.26
CA GLY A 623 -1.70 16.18 3.44
C GLY A 623 -1.53 17.02 2.17
N ALA A 624 -2.46 17.93 1.86
CA ALA A 624 -2.38 18.81 0.69
C ALA A 624 -1.46 20.03 0.97
N ALA A 625 -0.15 19.77 1.06
CA ALA A 625 0.85 20.77 1.42
C ALA A 625 1.75 21.25 0.26
N SER A 626 1.48 20.79 -0.96
CA SER A 626 2.22 21.16 -2.17
C SER A 626 1.74 22.51 -2.74
N SER A 627 2.60 23.21 -3.48
CA SER A 627 2.25 24.42 -4.24
C SER A 627 1.22 24.15 -5.34
N THR A 628 1.05 22.88 -5.73
CA THR A 628 0.05 22.41 -6.68
C THR A 628 -0.88 21.38 -6.04
N PHE A 629 -2.12 21.32 -6.51
CA PHE A 629 -3.11 20.37 -6.03
C PHE A 629 -4.01 19.88 -7.17
N ALA A 630 -4.23 18.57 -7.23
CA ALA A 630 -5.13 17.93 -8.19
C ALA A 630 -6.48 17.61 -7.50
N PRO A 631 -7.53 18.43 -7.69
CA PRO A 631 -8.82 18.19 -7.07
C PRO A 631 -9.47 16.91 -7.61
N ALA A 632 -9.90 16.04 -6.70
CA ALA A 632 -10.63 14.81 -7.00
C ALA A 632 -12.14 14.90 -6.70
N SER A 633 -12.65 16.07 -6.27
CA SER A 633 -14.08 16.25 -6.01
C SER A 633 -14.56 17.69 -6.28
N THR A 634 -15.87 17.87 -6.50
CA THR A 634 -16.47 19.20 -6.68
C THR A 634 -16.39 20.04 -5.41
N GLY A 635 -16.01 21.31 -5.52
CA GLY A 635 -16.02 22.23 -4.39
C GLY A 635 -15.35 23.56 -4.69
N ASN A 636 -15.46 24.46 -3.73
CA ASN A 636 -14.73 25.72 -3.74
C ASN A 636 -13.37 25.50 -3.09
N TYR A 637 -12.31 25.56 -3.90
CA TYR A 637 -10.94 25.37 -3.45
C TYR A 637 -10.31 26.71 -3.14
N THR A 638 -9.69 26.81 -1.98
CA THR A 638 -8.83 27.93 -1.59
C THR A 638 -7.48 27.36 -1.19
N VAL A 639 -6.40 28.10 -1.42
CA VAL A 639 -5.09 27.76 -0.89
C VAL A 639 -4.70 28.79 0.17
N ARG A 640 -4.34 28.30 1.36
CA ARG A 640 -3.66 29.12 2.37
C ARG A 640 -2.17 29.03 2.08
N VAL A 641 -1.58 30.15 1.68
CA VAL A 641 -0.14 30.29 1.51
C VAL A 641 0.41 30.93 2.78
N SER A 642 1.38 30.30 3.41
CA SER A 642 2.01 30.80 4.63
C SER A 642 3.49 31.11 4.41
N ALA A 643 3.90 32.30 4.82
CA ALA A 643 5.29 32.73 4.92
C ALA A 643 5.75 32.44 6.35
N GLY A 644 6.24 31.22 6.60
CA GLY A 644 6.51 30.74 7.96
C GLY A 644 5.23 30.59 8.80
N THR A 645 5.33 30.79 10.11
CA THR A 645 4.22 30.63 11.08
C THR A 645 3.43 31.92 11.34
N THR A 646 3.87 33.06 10.79
CA THR A 646 3.44 34.40 11.24
C THR A 646 2.52 35.10 10.25
N CYS A 647 2.65 34.86 8.94
CA CYS A 647 1.81 35.48 7.92
C CYS A 647 1.23 34.44 6.97
N SER A 648 -0.10 34.45 6.82
CA SER A 648 -0.77 33.67 5.77
C SER A 648 -1.76 34.52 5.01
N ALA A 649 -1.93 34.22 3.73
CA ALA A 649 -3.03 34.70 2.93
C ALA A 649 -3.79 33.51 2.37
N THR A 650 -5.11 33.62 2.37
CA THR A 650 -5.97 32.65 1.71
C THR A 650 -6.42 33.24 0.39
N SER A 651 -6.25 32.48 -0.69
CA SER A 651 -6.71 32.92 -2.00
C SER A 651 -8.22 33.15 -2.03
N ALA A 652 -8.70 33.90 -3.01
CA ALA A 652 -10.09 33.81 -3.40
C ALA A 652 -10.45 32.35 -3.77
N ALA A 653 -11.73 31.99 -3.60
CA ALA A 653 -12.20 30.65 -3.91
C ALA A 653 -12.23 30.40 -5.42
N THR A 654 -11.60 29.31 -5.85
CA THR A 654 -11.73 28.77 -7.21
C THR A 654 -12.74 27.63 -7.19
N SER A 655 -13.89 27.85 -7.83
CA SER A 655 -14.93 26.83 -7.96
C SER A 655 -14.50 25.77 -8.98
N VAL A 656 -14.31 24.54 -8.50
CA VAL A 656 -14.07 23.36 -9.33
C VAL A 656 -15.32 22.49 -9.34
N THR A 657 -15.79 22.18 -10.54
CA THR A 657 -16.91 21.26 -10.76
C THR A 657 -16.39 20.02 -11.47
N ILE A 658 -16.39 18.89 -10.78
CA ILE A 658 -16.11 17.58 -11.36
C ILE A 658 -17.45 16.92 -11.67
N THR A 659 -17.75 16.76 -12.95
CA THR A 659 -18.94 16.04 -13.40
C THR A 659 -18.61 14.55 -13.47
N PRO A 660 -19.27 13.69 -12.68
CA PRO A 660 -19.05 12.24 -12.73
C PRO A 660 -19.28 11.70 -14.13
N LEU A 661 -18.50 10.70 -14.54
CA LEU A 661 -18.75 10.03 -15.82
C LEU A 661 -20.11 9.30 -15.75
N PRO A 662 -20.94 9.36 -16.80
CA PRO A 662 -22.19 8.61 -16.85
C PRO A 662 -21.91 7.11 -16.82
N VAL A 663 -22.69 6.36 -16.04
CA VAL A 663 -22.65 4.89 -16.02
C VAL A 663 -23.44 4.37 -17.22
N VAL A 664 -22.80 3.56 -18.07
CA VAL A 664 -23.39 3.07 -19.32
C VAL A 664 -23.45 1.55 -19.33
N ASN A 665 -24.61 1.00 -18.97
CA ASN A 665 -24.87 -0.44 -19.05
C ASN A 665 -25.75 -0.74 -20.26
N LEU A 666 -25.14 -1.10 -21.39
CA LEU A 666 -25.88 -1.46 -22.60
C LEU A 666 -26.34 -2.92 -22.52
N SER A 667 -27.64 -3.15 -22.73
CA SER A 667 -28.27 -4.47 -22.67
C SER A 667 -29.26 -4.66 -23.82
N ALA A 668 -29.54 -5.91 -24.17
CA ALA A 668 -30.58 -6.28 -25.13
C ALA A 668 -31.75 -6.93 -24.38
N ALA A 669 -32.98 -6.51 -24.70
CA ALA A 669 -34.19 -7.03 -24.05
C ALA A 669 -34.52 -8.49 -24.44
N SER A 670 -33.98 -8.96 -25.56
CA SER A 670 -34.18 -10.30 -26.11
C SER A 670 -32.95 -10.73 -26.93
N ALA A 671 -33.04 -11.89 -27.60
CA ALA A 671 -31.97 -12.39 -28.45
C ALA A 671 -31.59 -11.37 -29.53
N THR A 672 -30.29 -11.17 -29.75
CA THR A 672 -29.77 -10.22 -30.75
C THR A 672 -29.55 -10.86 -32.12
N ARG A 673 -29.91 -12.13 -32.27
CA ARG A 673 -29.95 -12.87 -33.53
C ARG A 673 -31.40 -13.30 -33.78
N PHE A 674 -32.01 -12.77 -34.84
CA PHE A 674 -33.44 -12.94 -35.13
C PHE A 674 -33.70 -12.83 -36.64
N CYS A 675 -34.91 -13.18 -37.08
CA CYS A 675 -35.25 -13.25 -38.51
C CYS A 675 -35.72 -11.88 -39.06
N SER A 676 -35.59 -11.68 -40.36
CA SER A 676 -36.05 -10.46 -41.04
C SER A 676 -37.53 -10.19 -40.74
N GLY A 677 -37.84 -8.98 -40.29
CA GLY A 677 -39.17 -8.57 -39.82
C GLY A 677 -39.29 -8.47 -38.30
N GLU A 678 -38.37 -9.09 -37.55
CA GLU A 678 -38.28 -8.97 -36.09
C GLU A 678 -37.36 -7.81 -35.67
N ASN A 679 -37.29 -7.52 -34.37
CA ASN A 679 -36.41 -6.51 -33.80
C ASN A 679 -36.01 -6.85 -32.37
N VAL A 680 -34.97 -6.18 -31.87
CA VAL A 680 -34.56 -6.19 -30.46
C VAL A 680 -34.51 -4.77 -29.92
N ILE A 681 -35.00 -4.57 -28.69
CA ILE A 681 -34.83 -3.30 -27.99
C ILE A 681 -33.49 -3.33 -27.27
N LEU A 682 -32.58 -2.44 -27.67
CA LEU A 682 -31.34 -2.18 -26.96
C LEU A 682 -31.61 -1.06 -25.95
N SER A 683 -31.29 -1.29 -24.68
CA SER A 683 -31.52 -0.33 -23.60
C SER A 683 -30.24 -0.04 -22.84
N THR A 684 -30.05 1.22 -22.48
CA THR A 684 -29.00 1.65 -21.57
C THR A 684 -29.58 2.36 -20.35
N THR A 685 -28.73 2.74 -19.39
CA THR A 685 -29.14 3.40 -18.16
C THR A 685 -29.86 4.72 -18.47
N ALA A 686 -31.13 4.80 -18.06
CA ALA A 686 -31.97 5.98 -18.24
C ALA A 686 -31.77 6.97 -17.07
N ASP A 687 -31.45 8.23 -17.37
CA ASP A 687 -31.38 9.32 -16.40
C ASP A 687 -31.82 10.63 -17.06
N ALA A 688 -32.57 11.48 -16.34
CA ALA A 688 -33.07 12.75 -16.86
C ALA A 688 -31.94 13.75 -17.22
N ALA A 689 -30.73 13.58 -16.67
CA ALA A 689 -29.56 14.41 -16.94
C ALA A 689 -28.70 13.91 -18.12
N TYR A 690 -29.07 12.81 -18.77
CA TYR A 690 -28.30 12.20 -19.85
C TYR A 690 -28.88 12.51 -21.23
N THR A 691 -27.99 12.70 -22.21
CA THR A 691 -28.33 12.69 -23.64
C THR A 691 -27.69 11.48 -24.31
N TYR A 692 -28.37 10.91 -25.31
CA TYR A 692 -27.99 9.65 -25.92
C TYR A 692 -27.69 9.84 -27.40
N ARG A 693 -26.65 9.17 -27.88
CA ARG A 693 -26.29 9.14 -29.30
C ARG A 693 -25.97 7.71 -29.71
N TRP A 694 -26.88 7.11 -30.47
CA TRP A 694 -26.69 5.74 -30.96
C TRP A 694 -25.91 5.72 -32.28
N THR A 695 -25.05 4.72 -32.42
CA THR A 695 -24.30 4.47 -33.65
C THR A 695 -24.47 3.03 -34.10
N ARG A 696 -24.50 2.80 -35.41
CA ARG A 696 -24.44 1.49 -36.07
C ARG A 696 -23.20 1.46 -36.98
N ASP A 697 -22.32 0.49 -36.76
CA ASP A 697 -21.08 0.33 -37.53
C ASP A 697 -20.24 1.62 -37.57
N GLY A 698 -20.17 2.31 -36.44
CA GLY A 698 -19.47 3.59 -36.28
C GLY A 698 -20.20 4.83 -36.82
N ASN A 699 -21.30 4.66 -37.56
CA ASN A 699 -22.08 5.76 -38.12
C ASN A 699 -23.22 6.18 -37.18
N LEU A 700 -23.47 7.48 -37.08
CA LEU A 700 -24.59 8.02 -36.29
C LEU A 700 -25.94 7.56 -36.84
N ILE A 701 -26.79 7.05 -35.95
CA ILE A 701 -28.20 6.78 -36.25
C ILE A 701 -29.00 8.07 -35.99
N SER A 702 -29.45 8.71 -37.06
CA SER A 702 -30.20 9.98 -36.96
C SER A 702 -31.49 9.81 -36.15
N GLY A 703 -31.77 10.77 -35.25
CA GLY A 703 -32.99 10.79 -34.41
C GLY A 703 -32.96 9.86 -33.18
N ALA A 704 -32.03 8.92 -33.08
CA ALA A 704 -31.89 8.01 -31.95
C ALA A 704 -31.25 8.72 -30.74
N SER A 705 -32.09 9.33 -29.89
CA SER A 705 -31.71 10.21 -28.78
C SER A 705 -32.24 9.79 -27.42
N THR A 706 -32.88 8.62 -27.33
CA THR A 706 -33.47 8.06 -26.11
C THR A 706 -32.58 6.99 -25.47
N ALA A 707 -32.84 6.65 -24.21
CA ALA A 707 -32.13 5.59 -23.48
C ALA A 707 -32.36 4.17 -24.04
N SER A 708 -33.35 4.00 -24.92
CA SER A 708 -33.62 2.77 -25.66
C SER A 708 -33.60 3.02 -27.17
N TYR A 709 -33.21 2.01 -27.94
CA TYR A 709 -33.25 2.00 -29.40
C TYR A 709 -33.73 0.65 -29.92
N THR A 710 -34.72 0.65 -30.80
CA THR A 710 -35.23 -0.56 -31.45
C THR A 710 -34.37 -0.89 -32.67
N ALA A 711 -33.53 -1.92 -32.56
CA ALA A 711 -32.67 -2.39 -33.64
C ALA A 711 -33.37 -3.47 -34.48
N SER A 712 -33.56 -3.18 -35.76
CA SER A 712 -34.16 -4.08 -36.76
C SER A 712 -33.24 -4.34 -37.97
N VAL A 713 -31.99 -3.87 -37.91
CA VAL A 713 -31.01 -4.00 -38.99
C VAL A 713 -29.71 -4.56 -38.43
N SER A 714 -29.07 -5.48 -39.15
CA SER A 714 -27.76 -6.03 -38.77
C SER A 714 -26.72 -4.92 -38.61
N GLY A 715 -25.86 -5.06 -37.61
CA GLY A 715 -24.76 -4.13 -37.38
C GLY A 715 -24.27 -4.16 -35.93
N VAL A 716 -23.18 -3.42 -35.70
CA VAL A 716 -22.57 -3.23 -34.39
C VAL A 716 -23.09 -1.95 -33.78
N TYR A 717 -23.89 -2.08 -32.72
CA TYR A 717 -24.52 -0.96 -32.04
C TYR A 717 -23.72 -0.53 -30.82
N ARG A 718 -23.59 0.79 -30.65
CA ARG A 718 -23.05 1.45 -29.47
C ARG A 718 -23.91 2.65 -29.12
N VAL A 719 -23.91 3.05 -27.87
CA VAL A 719 -24.53 4.31 -27.42
C VAL A 719 -23.47 5.15 -26.69
N ALA A 720 -23.30 6.38 -27.13
CA ALA A 720 -22.60 7.40 -26.37
C ALA A 720 -23.62 8.10 -25.46
N VAL A 721 -23.39 8.04 -24.15
CA VAL A 721 -24.20 8.69 -23.13
C VAL A 721 -23.42 9.89 -22.63
N THR A 722 -24.04 11.07 -22.67
CA THR A 722 -23.42 12.34 -22.28
C THR A 722 -24.16 12.95 -21.11
N ARG A 723 -23.44 13.30 -20.04
CA ARG A 723 -23.90 14.10 -18.91
C ARG A 723 -23.18 15.44 -18.93
N GLY A 724 -23.89 16.53 -19.24
CA GLY A 724 -23.26 17.84 -19.42
C GLY A 724 -22.25 17.81 -20.58
N SER A 725 -20.97 18.05 -20.29
CA SER A 725 -19.85 17.95 -21.26
C SER A 725 -19.14 16.58 -21.26
N CYS A 726 -19.57 15.63 -20.43
CA CYS A 726 -18.87 14.36 -20.19
C CYS A 726 -19.56 13.20 -20.88
N SER A 727 -18.87 12.56 -21.83
CA SER A 727 -19.41 11.47 -22.64
C SER A 727 -18.66 10.17 -22.41
N VAL A 728 -19.42 9.07 -22.26
CA VAL A 728 -18.89 7.69 -22.25
C VAL A 728 -19.59 6.90 -23.35
N THR A 729 -18.82 6.14 -24.12
CA THR A 729 -19.35 5.23 -25.15
C THR A 729 -19.44 3.82 -24.61
N SER A 730 -20.59 3.18 -24.78
CA SER A 730 -20.82 1.81 -24.33
C SER A 730 -19.88 0.78 -24.99
N ALA A 731 -19.77 -0.39 -24.36
CA ALA A 731 -19.39 -1.61 -25.07
C ALA A 731 -20.37 -1.89 -26.23
N GLN A 732 -19.95 -2.69 -27.21
CA GLN A 732 -20.76 -2.97 -28.40
C GLN A 732 -21.74 -4.13 -28.20
N ILE A 733 -22.92 -4.03 -28.80
CA ILE A 733 -23.83 -5.16 -29.03
C ILE A 733 -23.94 -5.40 -30.54
N THR A 734 -23.68 -6.63 -30.97
CA THR A 734 -23.88 -7.04 -32.36
C THR A 734 -25.30 -7.57 -32.53
N VAL A 735 -26.05 -6.95 -33.45
CA VAL A 735 -27.37 -7.42 -33.90
C VAL A 735 -27.19 -8.10 -35.24
N THR A 736 -27.77 -9.30 -35.39
CA THR A 736 -27.74 -10.09 -36.63
C THR A 736 -29.16 -10.41 -37.06
N VAL A 737 -29.59 -9.81 -38.16
CA VAL A 737 -30.84 -10.11 -38.84
C VAL A 737 -30.58 -11.16 -39.90
N LEU A 738 -31.25 -12.30 -39.77
CA LEU A 738 -31.17 -13.41 -40.71
C LEU A 738 -32.22 -13.25 -41.82
N PRO A 739 -31.89 -13.55 -43.07
CA PRO A 739 -32.90 -13.59 -44.13
C PRO A 739 -33.96 -14.66 -43.82
N ILE A 740 -35.22 -14.38 -44.12
CA ILE A 740 -36.26 -15.41 -44.14
C ILE A 740 -36.11 -16.28 -45.41
N PRO A 741 -36.45 -17.58 -45.38
CA PRO A 741 -36.48 -18.41 -46.59
C PRO A 741 -37.50 -17.89 -47.60
N ASP A 742 -37.24 -18.04 -48.91
CA ASP A 742 -38.20 -17.74 -49.99
C ASP A 742 -39.02 -19.00 -50.29
N VAL A 743 -40.08 -19.23 -49.50
CA VAL A 743 -40.87 -20.46 -49.62
C VAL A 743 -41.79 -20.35 -50.83
N ARG A 744 -41.70 -21.32 -51.74
CA ARG A 744 -42.52 -21.37 -52.95
C ARG A 744 -43.31 -22.66 -53.00
N ILE A 745 -44.60 -22.56 -53.30
CA ILE A 745 -45.51 -23.69 -53.54
C ILE A 745 -45.95 -23.71 -54.99
N GLN A 746 -45.90 -24.89 -55.62
CA GLN A 746 -46.26 -25.11 -57.01
C GLN A 746 -47.22 -26.30 -57.16
N PRO A 747 -48.29 -26.16 -57.96
CA PRO A 747 -48.75 -24.92 -58.58
C PRO A 747 -49.32 -23.93 -57.53
N ALA A 748 -49.15 -22.62 -57.76
CA ALA A 748 -49.73 -21.58 -56.89
C ALA A 748 -51.26 -21.48 -57.04
N ASP A 749 -51.78 -21.86 -58.21
CA ASP A 749 -53.20 -22.08 -58.47
C ASP A 749 -53.37 -23.34 -59.31
N THR A 750 -54.31 -24.19 -58.94
CA THR A 750 -54.70 -25.35 -59.74
C THR A 750 -56.19 -25.65 -59.58
N THR A 751 -56.78 -26.27 -60.59
CA THR A 751 -58.18 -26.69 -60.57
C THR A 751 -58.28 -28.20 -60.56
N ILE A 752 -59.06 -28.74 -59.63
CA ILE A 752 -59.41 -30.17 -59.55
C ILE A 752 -60.93 -30.37 -59.60
N LEU A 753 -61.36 -31.57 -59.96
CA LEU A 753 -62.75 -31.98 -59.81
C LEU A 753 -63.03 -32.36 -58.35
N LYS A 754 -64.27 -32.13 -57.90
CA LYS A 754 -64.73 -32.55 -56.56
C LYS A 754 -64.39 -34.02 -56.33
N PHE A 755 -63.76 -34.33 -55.19
CA PHE A 755 -63.23 -35.65 -54.77
C PHE A 755 -61.93 -36.15 -55.43
N ARG A 756 -61.24 -35.36 -56.27
CA ARG A 756 -59.87 -35.69 -56.73
C ARG A 756 -58.83 -35.16 -55.76
N ASN A 757 -57.62 -35.68 -55.84
CA ASN A 757 -56.46 -35.18 -55.09
C ASN A 757 -55.53 -34.39 -56.02
N VAL A 758 -54.70 -33.55 -55.40
CA VAL A 758 -53.60 -32.85 -56.07
C VAL A 758 -52.37 -32.88 -55.19
N THR A 759 -51.20 -33.03 -55.82
CA THR A 759 -49.91 -32.92 -55.15
C THR A 759 -49.35 -31.51 -55.38
N LEU A 760 -49.04 -30.83 -54.29
CA LEU A 760 -48.39 -29.53 -54.25
C LEU A 760 -46.92 -29.73 -53.88
N SER A 761 -46.01 -29.14 -54.64
CA SER A 761 -44.56 -29.19 -54.44
C SER A 761 -44.06 -27.91 -53.79
N LEU A 762 -43.17 -28.02 -52.81
CA LEU A 762 -42.54 -26.90 -52.11
C LEU A 762 -41.03 -26.86 -52.29
N SER A 763 -40.50 -25.65 -52.29
CA SER A 763 -39.07 -25.35 -52.36
C SER A 763 -38.75 -24.09 -51.57
N GLY A 764 -37.47 -23.85 -51.27
CA GLY A 764 -36.98 -22.61 -50.65
C GLY A 764 -36.78 -22.62 -49.13
N ALA A 765 -37.18 -23.68 -48.43
CA ALA A 765 -36.88 -23.91 -47.01
C ALA A 765 -36.30 -25.31 -46.74
N ALA A 766 -35.71 -25.49 -45.55
CA ALA A 766 -35.08 -26.74 -45.14
C ALA A 766 -36.11 -27.80 -44.67
N SER A 767 -37.27 -27.37 -44.17
CA SER A 767 -38.38 -28.22 -43.75
C SER A 767 -39.72 -27.52 -43.95
N TYR A 768 -40.83 -28.28 -44.02
CA TYR A 768 -42.18 -27.74 -44.23
C TYR A 768 -43.19 -28.39 -43.29
N ASN A 769 -44.17 -27.63 -42.80
CA ASN A 769 -45.20 -28.12 -41.90
C ASN A 769 -46.45 -28.60 -42.66
N PHE A 770 -46.49 -29.90 -42.97
CA PHE A 770 -47.57 -30.51 -43.73
C PHE A 770 -48.75 -30.99 -42.88
N ALA A 771 -48.51 -31.34 -41.62
CA ALA A 771 -49.50 -32.00 -40.77
C ALA A 771 -50.70 -31.10 -40.39
N ALA A 772 -50.54 -29.78 -40.54
CA ALA A 772 -51.59 -28.80 -40.26
C ALA A 772 -52.52 -28.51 -41.46
N GLN A 773 -52.28 -29.12 -42.65
CA GLN A 773 -53.10 -28.83 -43.83
C GLN A 773 -54.46 -29.57 -43.77
N PRO A 774 -55.59 -28.90 -44.06
CA PRO A 774 -56.89 -29.55 -44.13
C PRO A 774 -56.94 -30.55 -45.28
N TYR A 775 -57.76 -31.59 -45.19
CA TYR A 775 -57.93 -32.59 -46.28
C TYR A 775 -56.62 -33.29 -46.72
N PHE A 776 -55.67 -33.41 -45.80
CA PHE A 776 -54.39 -34.07 -45.98
C PHE A 776 -54.53 -35.56 -46.29
N ILE A 777 -53.80 -36.02 -47.32
CA ILE A 777 -53.73 -37.44 -47.69
C ILE A 777 -52.34 -38.02 -47.37
N GLY A 778 -51.27 -37.29 -47.66
CA GLY A 778 -49.89 -37.74 -47.45
C GLY A 778 -48.87 -36.71 -47.91
N ALA A 779 -47.63 -36.82 -47.44
CA ALA A 779 -46.54 -35.91 -47.79
C ALA A 779 -45.19 -36.61 -47.89
N THR A 780 -44.26 -35.97 -48.60
CA THR A 780 -42.81 -36.27 -48.57
C THR A 780 -42.07 -35.08 -47.92
N ALA A 781 -40.73 -35.05 -47.99
CA ALA A 781 -39.96 -33.92 -47.48
C ALA A 781 -40.26 -32.58 -48.19
N THR A 782 -40.73 -32.62 -49.44
CA THR A 782 -40.93 -31.41 -50.27
C THR A 782 -42.27 -31.39 -51.00
N THR A 783 -43.18 -32.33 -50.76
CA THR A 783 -44.49 -32.36 -51.42
C THR A 783 -45.61 -32.73 -50.46
N VAL A 784 -46.82 -32.22 -50.69
CA VAL A 784 -48.05 -32.60 -49.96
C VAL A 784 -49.19 -32.89 -50.92
N THR A 785 -49.92 -33.96 -50.65
CA THR A 785 -51.10 -34.34 -51.41
C THR A 785 -52.37 -34.07 -50.59
N VAL A 786 -53.31 -33.33 -51.18
CA VAL A 786 -54.55 -32.87 -50.55
C VAL A 786 -55.76 -33.16 -51.44
N ALA A 787 -56.94 -33.35 -50.85
CA ALA A 787 -58.20 -33.56 -51.59
C ALA A 787 -59.36 -32.74 -50.98
N PRO A 788 -59.40 -31.42 -51.21
CA PRO A 788 -60.45 -30.58 -50.68
C PRO A 788 -61.81 -30.82 -51.36
N PRO A 789 -62.94 -30.80 -50.61
CA PRO A 789 -64.29 -30.97 -51.16
C PRO A 789 -64.87 -29.70 -51.80
N SER A 790 -64.23 -28.55 -51.59
CA SER A 790 -64.58 -27.22 -52.12
C SER A 790 -63.30 -26.41 -52.34
N THR A 791 -63.35 -25.32 -53.11
CA THR A 791 -62.18 -24.45 -53.32
C THR A 791 -61.54 -24.09 -51.97
N THR A 792 -60.27 -24.45 -51.81
CA THR A 792 -59.55 -24.33 -50.53
C THR A 792 -58.19 -23.70 -50.78
N THR A 793 -57.84 -22.75 -49.93
CA THR A 793 -56.52 -22.14 -49.87
C THR A 793 -55.66 -22.92 -48.88
N PHE A 794 -54.52 -23.42 -49.34
CA PHE A 794 -53.52 -24.11 -48.55
C PHE A 794 -52.38 -23.15 -48.22
N THR A 795 -52.06 -23.00 -46.94
CA THR A 795 -50.95 -22.16 -46.46
C THR A 795 -49.94 -23.06 -45.77
N VAL A 796 -48.79 -23.28 -46.41
CA VAL A 796 -47.75 -24.15 -45.88
C VAL A 796 -46.57 -23.30 -45.40
N ARG A 797 -46.23 -23.45 -44.12
CA ARG A 797 -45.05 -22.83 -43.52
C ARG A 797 -43.79 -23.64 -43.81
N GLY A 798 -42.77 -22.98 -44.34
CA GLY A 798 -41.41 -23.52 -44.47
C GLY A 798 -40.47 -22.92 -43.44
N THR A 799 -39.55 -23.72 -42.90
CA THR A 799 -38.51 -23.29 -41.94
C THR A 799 -37.12 -23.60 -42.50
N ASP A 800 -36.22 -22.61 -42.49
CA ASP A 800 -34.83 -22.77 -42.92
C ASP A 800 -33.94 -23.40 -41.84
N ALA A 801 -32.65 -23.57 -42.14
CA ALA A 801 -31.69 -24.14 -41.19
C ALA A 801 -31.38 -23.23 -39.98
N ASN A 802 -31.68 -21.94 -40.06
CA ASN A 802 -31.49 -20.99 -38.97
C ASN A 802 -32.76 -20.81 -38.11
N GLY A 803 -33.85 -21.52 -38.43
CA GLY A 803 -35.13 -21.42 -37.72
C GLY A 803 -36.03 -20.29 -38.21
N CYS A 804 -35.67 -19.58 -39.28
CA CYS A 804 -36.51 -18.56 -39.89
C CYS A 804 -37.60 -19.19 -40.75
N THR A 805 -38.81 -18.62 -40.69
CA THR A 805 -39.99 -19.18 -41.35
C THR A 805 -40.61 -18.22 -42.35
N ASP A 806 -41.16 -18.76 -43.44
CA ASP A 806 -42.00 -18.05 -44.39
C ASP A 806 -43.17 -18.95 -44.83
N ASP A 807 -44.27 -18.36 -45.28
CA ASP A 807 -45.50 -19.06 -45.66
C ASP A 807 -45.74 -18.98 -47.17
N ALA A 808 -45.99 -20.12 -47.82
CA ALA A 808 -46.43 -20.14 -49.21
C ALA A 808 -47.88 -20.58 -49.33
N VAL A 809 -48.59 -19.96 -50.27
CA VAL A 809 -50.03 -20.16 -50.47
C VAL A 809 -50.31 -20.78 -51.83
N SER A 810 -51.12 -21.84 -51.85
CA SER A 810 -51.67 -22.44 -53.07
C SER A 810 -53.19 -22.45 -52.99
N ILE A 811 -53.85 -22.02 -54.07
CA ILE A 811 -55.30 -22.11 -54.19
C ILE A 811 -55.64 -23.33 -55.03
N VAL A 812 -56.40 -24.26 -54.45
CA VAL A 812 -56.94 -25.41 -55.17
C VAL A 812 -58.41 -25.17 -55.40
N ASN A 813 -58.75 -24.77 -56.63
CA ASN A 813 -60.11 -24.55 -57.10
C ASN A 813 -60.82 -25.89 -57.32
N VAL A 814 -62.06 -26.04 -56.81
CA VAL A 814 -62.86 -27.26 -56.96
C VAL A 814 -64.15 -26.96 -57.74
N ILE A 815 -64.38 -27.62 -58.87
CA ILE A 815 -65.52 -27.33 -59.79
C ILE A 815 -66.51 -28.52 -59.87
N GLY A 816 -67.84 -28.23 -59.83
CA GLY A 816 -69.00 -29.15 -60.01
C GLY A 816 -70.35 -28.55 -59.51
N CYS A 817 -71.52 -28.93 -60.07
CA CYS A 817 -72.82 -28.21 -59.94
C CYS A 817 -73.87 -28.75 -58.92
N GLY A 818 -73.63 -29.85 -58.22
CA GLY A 818 -74.55 -30.35 -57.16
C GLY A 818 -75.70 -31.25 -57.65
N ASP A 819 -76.59 -31.66 -56.74
CA ASP A 819 -77.60 -32.73 -56.95
C ASP A 819 -78.99 -32.18 -57.33
N VAL A 820 -79.73 -32.88 -58.20
CA VAL A 820 -81.17 -32.62 -58.47
C VAL A 820 -82.01 -33.05 -57.26
N THR A 821 -82.96 -32.22 -56.85
CA THR A 821 -83.83 -32.49 -55.69
C THR A 821 -85.32 -32.32 -56.04
N GLY A 822 -86.21 -32.85 -55.19
CA GLY A 822 -87.65 -32.60 -55.30
C GLY A 822 -88.34 -33.22 -56.52
N ILE A 823 -87.89 -34.39 -56.98
CA ILE A 823 -88.58 -35.10 -58.07
C ILE A 823 -90.00 -35.44 -57.62
N THR A 824 -90.99 -34.93 -58.35
CA THR A 824 -92.41 -35.19 -58.15
C THR A 824 -93.01 -35.68 -59.45
N THR A 825 -94.11 -36.40 -59.32
CA THR A 825 -94.79 -37.01 -60.45
C THR A 825 -96.29 -36.77 -60.34
N GLN A 826 -96.87 -36.22 -61.39
CA GLN A 826 -98.30 -36.03 -61.53
C GLN A 826 -98.81 -36.93 -62.65
N LEU A 827 -99.70 -37.84 -62.27
CA LEU A 827 -100.37 -38.70 -63.23
C LEU A 827 -101.40 -37.90 -64.04
N LEU A 828 -101.28 -37.91 -65.36
CA LEU A 828 -102.19 -37.20 -66.27
C LEU A 828 -103.19 -38.15 -66.96
N SER A 829 -102.75 -39.38 -67.24
CA SER A 829 -103.58 -40.46 -67.75
C SER A 829 -102.92 -41.82 -67.43
N PRO A 830 -103.60 -42.95 -67.67
CA PRO A 830 -103.01 -44.27 -67.47
C PRO A 830 -101.71 -44.58 -68.23
N SER A 831 -101.32 -43.78 -69.22
CA SER A 831 -100.04 -43.92 -69.95
C SER A 831 -99.21 -42.64 -69.97
N ARG A 832 -99.61 -41.62 -69.18
CA ARG A 832 -98.96 -40.31 -69.15
C ARG A 832 -98.71 -39.81 -67.74
N VAL A 833 -97.46 -39.46 -67.48
CA VAL A 833 -97.01 -38.91 -66.21
C VAL A 833 -96.19 -37.66 -66.50
N LEU A 834 -96.56 -36.54 -65.87
CA LEU A 834 -95.69 -35.37 -65.80
C LEU A 834 -94.70 -35.57 -64.67
N VAL A 835 -93.41 -35.58 -65.01
CA VAL A 835 -92.32 -35.62 -64.03
C VAL A 835 -91.78 -34.20 -63.90
N SER A 836 -91.62 -33.71 -62.67
CA SER A 836 -91.09 -32.38 -62.36
C SER A 836 -90.02 -32.46 -61.30
N TRP A 837 -89.03 -31.57 -61.32
CA TRP A 837 -87.89 -31.57 -60.39
C TRP A 837 -87.38 -30.15 -60.12
N THR A 838 -86.41 -30.01 -59.22
CA THR A 838 -85.72 -28.75 -58.96
C THR A 838 -84.24 -28.90 -59.26
N ASN A 839 -83.74 -28.04 -60.15
CA ASN A 839 -82.32 -28.01 -60.52
C ASN A 839 -81.50 -27.14 -59.56
N PRO A 840 -80.23 -27.50 -59.31
CA PRO A 840 -79.26 -26.59 -58.71
C PRO A 840 -78.92 -25.44 -59.67
N GLN A 841 -78.18 -24.43 -59.19
CA GLN A 841 -77.74 -23.32 -60.05
C GLN A 841 -76.82 -23.81 -61.17
N ASP A 842 -76.87 -23.11 -62.31
CA ASP A 842 -76.00 -23.30 -63.48
C ASP A 842 -76.20 -24.59 -64.32
N VAL A 843 -77.43 -25.13 -64.30
CA VAL A 843 -77.89 -26.21 -65.19
C VAL A 843 -78.44 -25.64 -66.50
N THR A 844 -78.02 -26.20 -67.64
CA THR A 844 -78.47 -25.74 -68.98
C THR A 844 -79.47 -26.70 -69.63
N THR A 845 -79.27 -28.01 -69.50
CA THR A 845 -80.20 -29.05 -69.95
C THR A 845 -80.17 -30.24 -68.99
N ASP A 846 -81.25 -31.00 -68.90
CA ASP A 846 -81.32 -32.23 -68.10
C ASP A 846 -81.49 -33.45 -68.99
N THR A 847 -81.08 -34.62 -68.51
CA THR A 847 -81.50 -35.90 -69.05
C THR A 847 -82.47 -36.56 -68.07
N LEU A 848 -83.75 -36.57 -68.39
CA LEU A 848 -84.72 -37.42 -67.72
C LEU A 848 -84.61 -38.82 -68.31
N GLN A 849 -84.50 -39.82 -67.46
CA GLN A 849 -84.57 -41.21 -67.86
C GLN A 849 -85.61 -41.96 -67.04
N TYR A 850 -86.27 -42.92 -67.68
CA TYR A 850 -87.30 -43.73 -67.05
C TYR A 850 -87.26 -45.17 -67.53
N ARG A 851 -87.69 -46.09 -66.66
CA ARG A 851 -87.84 -47.52 -66.99
C ARG A 851 -88.87 -48.16 -66.10
N LYS A 852 -89.38 -49.32 -66.51
CA LYS A 852 -90.25 -50.14 -65.66
C LYS A 852 -89.40 -50.72 -64.53
N VAL A 853 -89.92 -50.69 -63.30
CA VAL A 853 -89.19 -51.19 -62.12
C VAL A 853 -88.87 -52.66 -62.33
N GLY A 854 -87.58 -53.00 -62.27
CA GLY A 854 -87.06 -54.35 -62.53
C GLY A 854 -86.39 -54.53 -63.88
N GLU A 855 -86.56 -53.60 -64.82
CA GLU A 855 -85.80 -53.58 -66.07
C GLU A 855 -84.39 -52.99 -65.86
N THR A 856 -83.42 -53.40 -66.67
CA THR A 856 -82.04 -52.92 -66.59
C THR A 856 -81.78 -51.71 -67.49
N THR A 857 -82.55 -51.57 -68.57
CA THR A 857 -82.36 -50.55 -69.60
C THR A 857 -83.19 -49.30 -69.30
N TRP A 858 -82.57 -48.13 -69.39
CA TRP A 858 -83.25 -46.84 -69.24
C TRP A 858 -83.61 -46.23 -70.59
N THR A 859 -84.84 -45.74 -70.73
CA THR A 859 -85.21 -44.82 -71.81
C THR A 859 -84.81 -43.41 -71.41
N LYS A 860 -84.15 -42.65 -72.29
CA LYS A 860 -83.57 -41.34 -71.97
C LYS A 860 -84.14 -40.25 -72.87
N VAL A 861 -84.38 -39.08 -72.29
CA VAL A 861 -84.88 -37.90 -72.98
C VAL A 861 -84.14 -36.67 -72.46
N LEU A 862 -83.63 -35.83 -73.38
CA LEU A 862 -83.11 -34.53 -73.01
C LEU A 862 -84.25 -33.54 -72.82
N VAL A 863 -84.21 -32.79 -71.72
CA VAL A 863 -85.24 -31.85 -71.32
C VAL A 863 -84.61 -30.47 -71.11
N THR A 864 -85.16 -29.48 -71.79
CA THR A 864 -84.88 -28.06 -71.55
C THR A 864 -85.94 -27.54 -70.57
N GLY A 865 -85.57 -27.42 -69.29
CA GLY A 865 -86.48 -27.02 -68.21
C GLY A 865 -86.62 -28.11 -67.14
N THR A 866 -87.43 -27.85 -66.12
CA THR A 866 -87.50 -28.66 -64.89
C THR A 866 -88.70 -29.60 -64.82
N SER A 867 -89.34 -29.88 -65.96
CA SER A 867 -90.45 -30.84 -66.03
C SER A 867 -90.59 -31.43 -67.43
N TYR A 868 -91.08 -32.67 -67.53
CA TYR A 868 -91.33 -33.35 -68.80
C TYR A 868 -92.51 -34.33 -68.71
N GLU A 869 -93.40 -34.29 -69.70
CA GLU A 869 -94.53 -35.22 -69.83
C GLU A 869 -94.06 -36.51 -70.54
N VAL A 870 -93.90 -37.58 -69.76
CA VAL A 870 -93.60 -38.92 -70.28
C VAL A 870 -94.88 -39.55 -70.79
N ASN A 871 -94.85 -40.03 -72.03
CA ASN A 871 -96.01 -40.57 -72.75
C ASN A 871 -95.80 -42.03 -73.17
N GLY A 872 -96.89 -42.76 -73.37
CA GLY A 872 -96.86 -44.12 -73.92
C GLY A 872 -96.39 -45.18 -72.92
N LEU A 873 -96.58 -44.92 -71.62
CA LEU A 873 -96.27 -45.87 -70.56
C LEU A 873 -97.28 -47.03 -70.51
N ASP A 874 -96.81 -48.20 -70.10
CA ASP A 874 -97.70 -49.34 -69.87
C ASP A 874 -98.65 -49.02 -68.69
N PRO A 875 -99.95 -49.33 -68.82
CA PRO A 875 -100.88 -49.25 -67.71
C PRO A 875 -100.57 -50.29 -66.63
N SER A 876 -101.05 -50.07 -65.41
CA SER A 876 -100.87 -50.98 -64.26
C SER A 876 -99.41 -51.37 -63.98
N SER A 877 -98.46 -50.48 -64.30
CA SER A 877 -97.03 -50.77 -64.28
C SER A 877 -96.29 -49.75 -63.42
N ASN A 878 -95.28 -50.23 -62.70
CA ASN A 878 -94.42 -49.39 -61.87
C ASN A 878 -93.28 -48.86 -62.71
N TYR A 879 -93.10 -47.55 -62.75
CA TYR A 879 -91.96 -46.91 -63.38
C TYR A 879 -91.13 -46.19 -62.34
N GLU A 880 -89.81 -46.26 -62.50
CA GLU A 880 -88.88 -45.38 -61.81
C GLU A 880 -88.33 -44.34 -62.78
N TYR A 881 -88.16 -43.14 -62.27
CA TYR A 881 -87.67 -41.98 -62.99
C TYR A 881 -86.38 -41.50 -62.36
N ASN A 882 -85.45 -41.04 -63.17
CA ASN A 882 -84.19 -40.49 -62.72
C ASN A 882 -83.82 -39.28 -63.58
N VAL A 883 -83.36 -38.21 -62.95
CA VAL A 883 -82.96 -36.98 -63.64
C VAL A 883 -81.48 -36.74 -63.43
N ILE A 884 -80.78 -36.47 -64.53
CA ILE A 884 -79.35 -36.18 -64.53
C ILE A 884 -79.14 -34.76 -65.08
N PRO A 885 -78.60 -33.82 -64.28
CA PRO A 885 -78.35 -32.47 -64.76
C PRO A 885 -77.10 -32.40 -65.64
N LEU A 886 -77.16 -31.60 -66.70
CA LEU A 886 -76.01 -31.23 -67.54
C LEU A 886 -75.66 -29.77 -67.30
N CYS A 887 -74.44 -29.54 -66.84
CA CYS A 887 -74.01 -28.24 -66.33
C CYS A 887 -73.25 -27.45 -67.38
N ALA A 888 -73.35 -26.11 -67.29
CA ALA A 888 -72.84 -25.19 -68.31
C ALA A 888 -71.32 -25.31 -68.58
N SER A 889 -70.54 -25.81 -67.60
CA SER A 889 -69.07 -25.72 -67.63
C SER A 889 -68.30 -27.06 -67.54
N THR A 890 -68.95 -28.21 -67.41
CA THR A 890 -68.26 -29.52 -67.41
C THR A 890 -69.12 -30.65 -68.00
N SER A 891 -68.52 -31.51 -68.83
CA SER A 891 -69.20 -32.61 -69.55
C SER A 891 -69.25 -33.95 -68.81
N THR A 892 -69.28 -33.97 -67.47
CA THR A 892 -69.30 -35.23 -66.71
C THR A 892 -70.32 -35.27 -65.57
N PHE A 893 -71.08 -36.36 -65.60
CA PHE A 893 -72.31 -36.69 -64.88
C PHE A 893 -72.09 -37.02 -63.40
N VAL A 894 -72.88 -36.46 -62.48
CA VAL A 894 -73.10 -37.06 -61.14
C VAL A 894 -74.46 -36.65 -60.56
N ALA A 895 -75.08 -37.60 -59.87
CA ALA A 895 -76.26 -37.54 -59.00
C ALA A 895 -77.64 -37.65 -59.65
N SER A 896 -78.49 -38.43 -58.99
CA SER A 896 -79.64 -39.11 -59.56
C SER A 896 -80.61 -39.39 -58.41
N ALA A 897 -81.79 -38.78 -58.41
CA ALA A 897 -82.86 -39.10 -57.47
C ALA A 897 -83.89 -40.00 -58.17
N THR A 898 -84.41 -41.01 -57.47
CA THR A 898 -85.41 -41.93 -58.02
C THR A 898 -86.76 -41.76 -57.32
N GLN A 899 -87.80 -41.59 -58.12
CA GLN A 899 -89.19 -41.63 -57.66
C GLN A 899 -89.93 -42.71 -58.44
N ALA A 900 -90.74 -43.51 -57.75
CA ALA A 900 -91.57 -44.53 -58.37
C ALA A 900 -93.03 -44.08 -58.46
N VAL A 901 -93.68 -44.43 -59.57
CA VAL A 901 -95.11 -44.20 -59.81
C VAL A 901 -95.75 -45.45 -60.36
N VAL A 902 -96.95 -45.75 -59.86
CA VAL A 902 -97.80 -46.81 -60.38
C VAL A 902 -98.80 -46.17 -61.35
N THR A 903 -98.78 -46.55 -62.62
CA THR A 903 -99.85 -46.15 -63.54
C THR A 903 -101.16 -46.84 -63.13
N PRO A 904 -102.32 -46.16 -63.20
CA PRO A 904 -103.61 -46.71 -62.79
C PRO A 904 -103.94 -48.03 -63.47
N VAL A 905 -104.66 -48.87 -62.72
CA VAL A 905 -105.29 -50.06 -63.28
C VAL A 905 -106.45 -49.63 -64.18
N LEU A 906 -106.46 -50.14 -65.41
CA LEU A 906 -107.56 -49.91 -66.34
C LEU A 906 -108.75 -50.79 -65.98
N ASN A 907 -109.81 -50.19 -65.41
CA ASN A 907 -111.07 -50.89 -65.20
C ASN A 907 -111.65 -51.32 -66.57
N ASN A 908 -111.81 -52.63 -66.78
CA ASN A 908 -112.20 -53.29 -68.05
C ASN A 908 -111.13 -53.30 -69.17
N GLY A 909 -109.87 -52.97 -68.87
CA GLY A 909 -108.74 -53.12 -69.78
C GLY A 909 -108.65 -52.10 -70.93
N LEU A 910 -109.54 -51.11 -70.96
CA LEU A 910 -109.58 -50.08 -72.00
C LEU A 910 -109.91 -48.70 -71.40
N TYR A 911 -109.16 -47.69 -71.83
CA TYR A 911 -109.40 -46.30 -71.52
C TYR A 911 -109.42 -45.51 -72.82
N VAL A 912 -110.51 -44.78 -73.04
CA VAL A 912 -110.67 -43.91 -74.20
C VAL A 912 -111.02 -42.52 -73.69
N ARG A 913 -110.27 -41.53 -74.13
CA ARG A 913 -110.56 -40.13 -73.85
C ARG A 913 -110.31 -39.30 -75.09
N LEU A 914 -111.25 -38.41 -75.38
CA LEU A 914 -111.09 -37.37 -76.39
C LEU A 914 -111.19 -36.04 -75.68
N PHE A 915 -110.21 -35.17 -75.90
CA PHE A 915 -110.22 -33.83 -75.31
C PHE A 915 -109.64 -32.81 -76.29
N PRO A 916 -110.19 -31.58 -76.30
CA PRO A 916 -109.70 -30.53 -77.18
C PRO A 916 -108.26 -30.16 -76.80
N ASN A 917 -107.41 -29.94 -77.81
CA ASN A 917 -106.11 -29.30 -77.62
C ASN A 917 -106.23 -27.84 -78.10
N PRO A 918 -106.43 -26.88 -77.17
CA PRO A 918 -106.73 -25.49 -77.51
C PRO A 918 -105.56 -24.76 -78.18
N VAL A 919 -104.36 -25.35 -78.22
CA VAL A 919 -103.14 -24.69 -78.73
C VAL A 919 -102.97 -24.85 -80.24
N ILE A 920 -103.48 -25.94 -80.84
CA ILE A 920 -103.20 -26.29 -82.25
C ILE A 920 -104.47 -26.64 -83.06
N ASN A 921 -105.65 -26.23 -82.59
CA ASN A 921 -106.95 -26.46 -83.25
C ASN A 921 -107.20 -27.93 -83.66
N THR A 922 -106.71 -28.87 -82.85
CA THR A 922 -106.93 -30.32 -83.01
C THR A 922 -107.50 -30.91 -81.73
N SER A 923 -108.18 -32.04 -81.82
CA SER A 923 -108.57 -32.82 -80.64
C SER A 923 -107.62 -33.98 -80.46
N ARG A 924 -107.20 -34.25 -79.22
CA ARG A 924 -106.33 -35.39 -78.90
C ARG A 924 -107.20 -36.56 -78.48
N LEU A 925 -107.16 -37.61 -79.29
CA LEU A 925 -107.73 -38.92 -78.96
C LEU A 925 -106.67 -39.78 -78.30
N GLU A 926 -106.96 -40.19 -77.07
CA GLU A 926 -106.14 -41.09 -76.27
C GLU A 926 -106.90 -42.40 -76.12
N ILE A 927 -106.29 -43.49 -76.58
CA ILE A 927 -106.79 -44.85 -76.41
C ILE A 927 -105.67 -45.68 -75.81
N ILE A 928 -105.94 -46.21 -74.62
CA ILE A 928 -104.98 -46.97 -73.86
C ILE A 928 -105.65 -48.29 -73.52
N SER A 929 -105.02 -49.38 -73.94
CA SER A 929 -105.49 -50.74 -73.65
C SER A 929 -104.43 -51.48 -72.86
N SER A 930 -104.83 -52.35 -71.94
CA SER A 930 -103.90 -53.22 -71.20
C SER A 930 -103.35 -54.38 -72.05
N ALA A 931 -103.89 -54.59 -73.26
CA ALA A 931 -103.42 -55.58 -74.23
C ALA A 931 -103.39 -54.97 -75.65
N SER A 932 -102.61 -55.55 -76.56
CA SER A 932 -102.60 -55.13 -77.96
C SER A 932 -104.01 -55.21 -78.55
N TYR A 933 -104.36 -54.24 -79.39
CA TYR A 933 -105.71 -54.11 -79.91
C TYR A 933 -105.72 -53.58 -81.34
N THR A 934 -106.74 -53.96 -82.09
CA THR A 934 -107.03 -53.35 -83.38
C THR A 934 -107.89 -52.13 -83.17
N LEU A 935 -107.55 -51.02 -83.83
CA LEU A 935 -108.29 -49.78 -83.75
C LEU A 935 -108.77 -49.38 -85.14
N SER A 936 -110.06 -49.11 -85.26
CA SER A 936 -110.56 -48.26 -86.34
C SER A 936 -111.38 -47.12 -85.74
N VAL A 937 -111.22 -45.95 -86.33
CA VAL A 937 -111.97 -44.76 -85.94
C VAL A 937 -112.67 -44.28 -87.18
N ALA A 938 -114.00 -44.23 -87.10
CA ALA A 938 -114.87 -43.72 -88.14
C ALA A 938 -115.60 -42.49 -87.60
N LEU A 939 -115.66 -41.47 -88.43
CA LEU A 939 -116.33 -40.22 -88.10
C LEU A 939 -117.61 -40.14 -88.92
N TYR A 940 -118.74 -39.90 -88.26
CA TYR A 940 -120.04 -39.71 -88.88
C TYR A 940 -120.57 -38.31 -88.59
N ASP A 941 -121.28 -37.70 -89.53
CA ASP A 941 -121.98 -36.43 -89.32
C ASP A 941 -123.27 -36.64 -88.51
N HIS A 942 -123.99 -35.55 -88.21
CA HIS A 942 -125.22 -35.60 -87.43
C HIS A 942 -126.35 -36.41 -88.08
N SER A 943 -126.32 -36.57 -89.41
CA SER A 943 -127.28 -37.42 -90.14
C SER A 943 -126.92 -38.90 -90.09
N GLY A 944 -125.78 -39.26 -89.48
CA GLY A 944 -125.26 -40.62 -89.43
C GLY A 944 -124.53 -41.03 -90.71
N LYS A 945 -124.20 -40.09 -91.60
CA LYS A 945 -123.41 -40.36 -92.80
C LYS A 945 -121.93 -40.37 -92.45
N LEU A 946 -121.21 -41.39 -92.92
CA LEU A 946 -119.76 -41.50 -92.73
C LEU A 946 -119.04 -40.35 -93.46
N VAL A 947 -118.27 -39.59 -92.70
CA VAL A 947 -117.46 -38.44 -93.15
C VAL A 947 -116.03 -38.88 -93.47
N GLY A 948 -115.49 -39.83 -92.71
CA GLY A 948 -114.17 -40.37 -92.97
C GLY A 948 -113.70 -41.38 -91.93
N TYR A 949 -112.54 -41.97 -92.19
CA TYR A 949 -111.86 -42.86 -91.27
C TYR A 949 -110.55 -42.21 -90.81
N PRO A 950 -110.55 -41.44 -89.71
CA PRO A 950 -109.30 -40.93 -89.13
C PRO A 950 -108.29 -42.05 -88.86
N VAL A 951 -108.76 -43.27 -88.58
CA VAL A 951 -107.93 -44.47 -88.48
C VAL A 951 -108.60 -45.62 -89.23
N SER A 952 -108.05 -45.97 -90.39
CA SER A 952 -108.54 -47.03 -91.28
C SER A 952 -108.04 -48.42 -90.85
N GLY A 953 -108.24 -48.80 -89.59
CA GLY A 953 -107.88 -50.14 -89.09
C GLY A 953 -106.37 -50.38 -88.96
N GLY A 954 -105.88 -50.57 -87.74
CA GLY A 954 -104.47 -50.95 -87.48
C GLY A 954 -104.33 -51.71 -86.16
N SER A 955 -103.30 -52.57 -86.06
CA SER A 955 -102.94 -53.22 -84.79
C SER A 955 -102.02 -52.30 -84.00
N TYR A 956 -102.35 -52.07 -82.73
CA TYR A 956 -101.62 -51.21 -81.82
C TYR A 956 -101.18 -52.01 -80.59
N PRO A 957 -99.95 -51.80 -80.11
CA PRO A 957 -99.47 -52.46 -78.90
C PRO A 957 -100.22 -52.00 -77.66
N ALA A 958 -100.20 -52.83 -76.61
CA ALA A 958 -100.70 -52.46 -75.29
C ALA A 958 -100.04 -51.15 -74.79
N GLY A 959 -100.80 -50.35 -74.04
CA GLY A 959 -100.33 -49.09 -73.44
C GLY A 959 -100.14 -47.91 -74.39
N GLN A 960 -100.14 -48.15 -75.71
CA GLN A 960 -99.95 -47.12 -76.70
C GLN A 960 -101.24 -46.89 -77.50
N THR A 961 -101.70 -45.64 -77.55
CA THR A 961 -102.10 -44.92 -78.77
C THR A 961 -102.62 -43.55 -78.39
N ILE A 962 -101.91 -42.54 -78.87
CA ILE A 962 -102.36 -41.16 -78.87
C ILE A 962 -102.38 -40.72 -80.33
N ARG A 963 -103.51 -40.18 -80.78
CA ARG A 963 -103.68 -39.63 -82.12
C ARG A 963 -104.30 -38.26 -82.01
N SER A 964 -103.76 -37.31 -82.76
CA SER A 964 -104.44 -36.03 -82.95
C SER A 964 -105.38 -36.17 -84.13
N ILE A 965 -106.64 -35.77 -83.94
CA ILE A 965 -107.62 -35.62 -85.02
C ILE A 965 -107.59 -34.15 -85.41
N ASP A 966 -107.21 -33.89 -86.65
CA ASP A 966 -107.20 -32.55 -87.21
C ASP A 966 -108.64 -32.01 -87.26
N GLY A 967 -108.89 -30.90 -86.57
CA GLY A 967 -110.20 -30.26 -86.53
C GLY A 967 -110.52 -29.44 -87.77
N SER A 968 -109.49 -29.08 -88.56
CA SER A 968 -109.64 -28.19 -89.72
C SER A 968 -110.40 -28.81 -90.89
N VAL A 969 -110.47 -30.15 -90.95
CA VAL A 969 -111.21 -30.89 -91.98
C VAL A 969 -112.70 -31.06 -91.66
N LEU A 970 -113.17 -30.54 -90.53
CA LEU A 970 -114.56 -30.68 -90.06
C LEU A 970 -115.27 -29.34 -90.03
N ALA A 971 -116.45 -29.26 -90.66
CA ALA A 971 -117.32 -28.09 -90.55
C ALA A 971 -117.91 -27.98 -89.13
N ALA A 972 -118.45 -26.82 -88.74
CA ALA A 972 -119.14 -26.68 -87.46
C ALA A 972 -120.38 -27.61 -87.42
N GLY A 973 -120.48 -28.47 -86.40
CA GLY A 973 -121.59 -29.43 -86.33
C GLY A 973 -121.42 -30.51 -85.26
N ILE A 974 -122.47 -31.31 -85.08
CA ILE A 974 -122.43 -32.48 -84.19
C ILE A 974 -121.90 -33.65 -85.00
N TYR A 975 -120.81 -34.25 -84.53
CA TYR A 975 -120.23 -35.45 -85.13
C TYR A 975 -120.24 -36.60 -84.15
N HIS A 976 -120.43 -37.80 -84.69
CA HIS A 976 -120.38 -39.04 -83.93
C HIS A 976 -119.08 -39.75 -84.27
N LEU A 977 -118.20 -39.90 -83.27
CA LEU A 977 -117.00 -40.70 -83.42
C LEU A 977 -117.31 -42.13 -83.01
N ALA A 978 -117.26 -43.03 -84.00
CA ALA A 978 -117.37 -44.46 -83.79
C ALA A 978 -115.96 -45.01 -83.66
N ILE A 979 -115.56 -45.28 -82.42
CA ILE A 979 -114.26 -45.89 -82.13
C ILE A 979 -114.51 -47.37 -81.98
N ARG A 980 -113.83 -48.18 -82.79
CA ARG A 980 -113.87 -49.64 -82.66
C ARG A 980 -112.53 -50.12 -82.16
N VAL A 981 -112.53 -50.72 -80.98
CA VAL A 981 -111.38 -51.36 -80.36
C VAL A 981 -111.64 -52.86 -80.36
N ASN A 982 -110.80 -53.63 -81.04
CA ASN A 982 -111.00 -55.07 -81.26
C ASN A 982 -112.38 -55.40 -81.84
N GLY A 983 -112.85 -54.55 -82.76
CA GLY A 983 -114.18 -54.67 -83.39
C GLY A 983 -115.35 -54.22 -82.52
N LYS A 984 -115.16 -54.04 -81.21
CA LYS A 984 -116.18 -53.57 -80.27
C LYS A 984 -116.31 -52.06 -80.32
N LEU A 985 -117.54 -51.58 -80.46
CA LEU A 985 -117.84 -50.15 -80.60
C LEU A 985 -117.85 -49.47 -79.23
N GLU A 986 -116.96 -48.50 -79.06
CA GLU A 986 -116.93 -47.55 -77.96
C GLU A 986 -117.41 -46.21 -78.51
N SER A 987 -118.61 -45.79 -78.12
CA SER A 987 -119.21 -44.56 -78.64
C SER A 987 -118.87 -43.37 -77.76
N ILE A 988 -118.19 -42.38 -78.31
CA ILE A 988 -117.99 -41.08 -77.66
C ILE A 988 -118.71 -40.02 -78.48
N LYS A 989 -119.65 -39.33 -77.84
CA LYS A 989 -120.36 -38.21 -78.47
C LYS A 989 -119.48 -36.97 -78.35
N MET A 990 -119.13 -36.34 -79.46
CA MET A 990 -118.35 -35.11 -79.48
C MET A 990 -119.20 -33.99 -80.09
N MET A 991 -119.13 -32.81 -79.49
CA MET A 991 -119.66 -31.59 -80.08
C MET A 991 -118.47 -30.79 -80.61
N VAL A 992 -118.45 -30.52 -81.92
CA VAL A 992 -117.43 -29.66 -82.54
C VAL A 992 -118.06 -28.29 -82.72
N ALA A 993 -117.77 -27.38 -81.80
CA ALA A 993 -118.04 -25.96 -81.94
C ALA A 993 -116.74 -25.29 -82.38
N HIS A 994 -116.78 -24.57 -83.51
CA HIS A 994 -115.66 -23.71 -83.92
C HIS A 994 -115.63 -22.45 -83.09
#